data_AF-A0A944X9C7-F1
#
_entry.id   AF-A0A944X9C7-F1
#
_cell.length_a   1.000
_cell.length_b   1.000
_cell.length_c   1.000
_cell.angle_alpha   90.00
_cell.angle_beta   90.00
_cell.angle_gamma   90.00
#
_symmetry.space_group_name_H-M   'P 1'
#
loop_
_entity.id
_entity.type
_entity.pdbx_description
1 polymer ?
#
loop_
_entity_poly.entity_id
_entity_poly.type
_entity_poly.pdbx_seq_one_letter_code
_entity_poly.pdbx_strand_id
1 'polypeptide(L)'
;MTSVQEAASAPSQAEGQGESAPRPALTAVLSHLIVPLNHLFDRCFQSRYNPFYRSGTLAVGLLALVFLTGLYLLFFYDVAAPYQSIQRLQDQVWIGRWMRALHRYATDACAVAVVYHILQGQIQGKTWGPRTLAWISGVILLVVLWISAWTGYVMVWDTQGQVLALAGARMMQSVPFLRDSLGQAFNGSLSIEASFFFMNLFLHIVLPLGMIFGLWVHTAKLARSVWIPLKPIMWVTGLALLLLSVLWPAPLLPEADLFTMPGVVEVDWFFAFWLPVLSALSPQHSLLFVCGLLLVGLSLPWWWKPGKDRQPQPSTSDESACTGCGQCSTDCPYEAISMVPRDDGTLPHSRVNPQLCVSCGICSASCDDLAIGPPHSVGSAQQLALQQFNNSIEPMVSTDVIAIVCEHNPGARRHLERYVANHEDVRIYPMGCIGTLHTQILEQLLATCGGVFVWGCPTRNCLTREGVELLNLRTFHKRPPSVSRRIDKRRLTLEPYSAAERRHVFARLDWFRQGVRNLDDHTDVVGPQSSRVSGYIRNALASGVLLLLIGALSRMPMGEAPTQGVLRIGAQIPGLEIEECRELDPEELAALPLHMRRPTECAKIAPTYVLTVSVDGSSVLQRTIDHTGVHSDRPLFLEEDIDLVPGSHHVDVDLRPQDASLEKAPRLQLKTTVDVERSKIYLVGYNPQNKSLQLRR
;
A
#
# COMPACT_ATOMS: atom_id res chain seq x y z
N MET A 1 55.66 49.95 8.30
CA MET A 1 55.71 50.15 6.83
C MET A 1 55.45 48.81 6.19
N THR A 2 54.43 48.75 5.32
CA THR A 2 54.09 47.70 4.32
C THR A 2 53.97 46.25 4.84
N SER A 3 52.84 45.56 4.75
CA SER A 3 52.15 45.27 3.49
C SER A 3 50.64 45.05 3.65
N VAL A 4 49.96 45.37 2.57
CA VAL A 4 48.52 45.34 2.29
C VAL A 4 48.19 44.08 1.47
N GLN A 5 46.92 43.67 1.51
CA GLN A 5 46.19 42.78 0.57
C GLN A 5 46.38 41.26 0.69
N GLU A 6 45.42 40.63 1.37
CA GLU A 6 44.68 39.50 0.80
C GLU A 6 43.22 39.59 1.28
N ALA A 7 42.39 40.23 0.44
CA ALA A 7 40.96 40.26 0.60
C ALA A 7 40.41 38.87 0.23
N ALA A 8 40.15 38.04 1.24
CA ALA A 8 39.31 36.86 1.09
C ALA A 8 37.88 37.34 0.83
N SER A 9 37.47 37.33 -0.43
CA SER A 9 36.09 37.48 -0.86
C SER A 9 35.26 36.35 -0.23
N ALA A 10 34.48 36.70 0.79
CA ALA A 10 33.44 35.83 1.32
C ALA A 10 32.47 35.49 0.17
N PRO A 11 32.22 34.21 -0.15
CA PRO A 11 31.18 33.87 -1.10
C PRO A 11 29.83 34.31 -0.50
N SER A 12 29.03 34.99 -1.30
CA SER A 12 27.68 35.44 -0.96
C SER A 12 26.81 34.26 -0.51
N GLN A 13 26.68 34.06 0.80
CA GLN A 13 25.79 33.05 1.41
C GLN A 13 24.29 33.43 1.34
N ALA A 14 23.92 34.38 0.48
CA ALA A 14 22.54 34.77 0.25
C ALA A 14 21.80 33.88 -0.78
N GLU A 15 22.50 33.01 -1.52
CA GLU A 15 21.89 32.16 -2.57
C GLU A 15 21.51 30.74 -2.11
N GLY A 16 21.71 30.39 -0.83
CA GLY A 16 21.40 29.05 -0.28
C GLY A 16 20.09 28.95 0.52
N GLN A 17 19.33 30.04 0.63
CA GLN A 17 18.17 30.11 1.51
C GLN A 17 16.86 29.94 0.71
N GLY A 18 16.26 28.75 0.80
CA GLY A 18 14.82 28.58 0.56
C GLY A 18 14.38 27.83 -0.70
N GLU A 19 15.28 27.35 -1.57
CA GLU A 19 14.86 26.35 -2.57
C GLU A 19 14.94 24.95 -1.97
N SER A 20 13.79 24.42 -1.57
CA SER A 20 13.65 22.97 -1.43
C SER A 20 14.18 22.33 -2.71
N ALA A 21 15.26 21.55 -2.62
CA ALA A 21 15.91 20.93 -3.77
C ALA A 21 14.86 20.37 -4.75
N PRO A 22 15.01 20.59 -6.08
CA PRO A 22 14.01 20.18 -7.05
C PRO A 22 13.73 18.68 -6.86
N ARG A 23 12.49 18.38 -6.48
CA ARG A 23 12.04 17.00 -6.29
C ARG A 23 12.24 16.24 -7.61
N PRO A 24 12.49 14.93 -7.58
CA PRO A 24 12.49 14.12 -8.80
C PRO A 24 11.25 14.45 -9.65
N ALA A 25 11.41 14.53 -10.98
CA ALA A 25 10.34 14.98 -11.89
C ALA A 25 9.00 14.26 -11.64
N LEU A 26 9.06 12.96 -11.34
CA LEU A 26 7.87 12.17 -11.01
C LEU A 26 7.21 12.59 -9.67
N THR A 27 7.98 12.90 -8.63
CA THR A 27 7.43 13.40 -7.36
C THR A 27 6.75 14.75 -7.54
N ALA A 28 7.28 15.60 -8.44
CA ALA A 28 6.63 16.85 -8.82
C ALA A 28 5.29 16.57 -9.52
N VAL A 29 5.26 15.68 -10.52
CA VAL A 29 4.03 15.25 -11.21
C VAL A 29 3.00 14.69 -10.23
N LEU A 30 3.39 13.76 -9.35
CA LEU A 30 2.50 13.19 -8.33
C LEU A 30 1.96 14.27 -7.38
N SER A 31 2.79 15.25 -7.01
CA SER A 31 2.34 16.37 -6.17
C SER A 31 1.32 17.26 -6.88
N HIS A 32 1.43 17.45 -8.20
CA HIS A 32 0.44 18.19 -8.99
C HIS A 32 -0.93 17.50 -9.04
N LEU A 33 -0.99 16.18 -8.87
CA LEU A 33 -2.25 15.42 -8.83
C LEU A 33 -2.83 15.35 -7.41
N ILE A 34 -2.00 15.04 -6.41
CA ILE A 34 -2.46 14.74 -5.05
C ILE A 34 -2.71 15.99 -4.21
N VAL A 35 -1.96 17.08 -4.38
CA VAL A 35 -2.18 18.32 -3.61
C VAL A 35 -3.56 18.93 -3.89
N PRO A 36 -4.03 19.05 -5.15
CA PRO A 36 -5.39 19.50 -5.43
C PRO A 36 -6.46 18.59 -4.83
N LEU A 37 -6.26 17.27 -4.87
CA LEU A 37 -7.17 16.30 -4.25
C LEU A 37 -7.26 16.53 -2.73
N ASN A 38 -6.12 16.68 -2.05
CA ASN A 38 -6.09 17.02 -0.63
C ASN A 38 -6.81 18.33 -0.34
N HIS A 39 -6.56 19.37 -1.15
CA HIS A 39 -7.24 20.65 -0.98
C HIS A 39 -8.75 20.56 -1.20
N LEU A 40 -9.22 19.67 -2.08
CA LEU A 40 -10.65 19.39 -2.24
C LEU A 40 -11.22 18.78 -0.94
N PHE A 41 -10.56 17.76 -0.40
CA PHE A 41 -11.00 17.10 0.83
C PHE A 41 -10.89 18.01 2.06
N ASP A 42 -9.86 18.85 2.14
CA ASP A 42 -9.71 19.88 3.17
C ASP A 42 -10.87 20.88 3.11
N ARG A 43 -11.29 21.29 1.92
CA ARG A 43 -12.46 22.17 1.79
C ARG A 43 -13.72 21.45 2.23
N CYS A 44 -13.89 20.17 1.92
CA CYS A 44 -15.06 19.41 2.36
C CYS A 44 -15.05 19.24 3.88
N PHE A 45 -14.11 18.45 4.39
CA PHE A 45 -14.08 17.90 5.74
C PHE A 45 -13.28 18.73 6.75
N GLN A 46 -12.62 19.83 6.34
CA GLN A 46 -11.56 20.54 7.09
C GLN A 46 -10.27 19.71 7.18
N SER A 47 -9.11 20.38 7.17
CA SER A 47 -7.82 19.66 7.17
C SER A 47 -7.60 18.77 8.39
N ARG A 48 -8.27 19.08 9.51
CA ARG A 48 -8.21 18.26 10.73
C ARG A 48 -8.84 16.88 10.57
N TYR A 49 -9.92 16.79 9.78
CA TYR A 49 -10.70 15.56 9.58
C TYR A 49 -10.52 14.96 8.18
N ASN A 50 -9.60 15.48 7.37
CA ASN A 50 -9.27 14.90 6.09
C ASN A 50 -8.77 13.44 6.29
N PRO A 51 -9.49 12.42 5.77
CA PRO A 51 -9.14 11.01 5.96
C PRO A 51 -7.78 10.65 5.34
N PHE A 52 -7.38 11.35 4.27
CA PHE A 52 -6.14 11.07 3.54
C PHE A 52 -4.87 11.46 4.31
N TYR A 53 -4.91 12.52 5.12
CA TYR A 53 -3.80 12.85 6.03
C TYR A 53 -3.58 11.81 7.13
N ARG A 54 -4.57 10.92 7.33
CA ARG A 54 -4.58 9.87 8.34
C ARG A 54 -4.71 8.49 7.72
N SER A 55 -4.38 8.36 6.43
CA SER A 55 -4.50 7.13 5.64
C SER A 55 -3.87 5.91 6.29
N GLY A 56 -2.71 6.05 6.95
CA GLY A 56 -2.06 4.95 7.67
C GLY A 56 -2.88 4.45 8.85
N THR A 57 -3.34 5.34 9.74
CA THR A 57 -4.24 4.95 10.85
C THR A 57 -5.59 4.45 10.34
N LEU A 58 -6.10 5.06 9.25
CA LEU A 58 -7.37 4.66 8.63
C LEU A 58 -7.28 3.23 8.09
N ALA A 59 -6.18 2.86 7.42
CA ALA A 59 -5.93 1.50 6.95
C ALA A 59 -5.90 0.50 8.11
N VAL A 60 -5.25 0.83 9.24
CA VAL A 60 -5.28 -0.01 10.46
C VAL A 60 -6.71 -0.17 11.00
N GLY A 61 -7.49 0.91 11.05
CA GLY A 61 -8.89 0.87 11.49
C GLY A 61 -9.79 0.04 10.57
N LEU A 62 -9.60 0.15 9.25
CA LEU A 62 -10.32 -0.64 8.25
C LEU A 62 -9.90 -2.11 8.27
N LEU A 63 -8.62 -2.42 8.46
CA LEU A 63 -8.12 -3.78 8.64
C LEU A 63 -8.72 -4.42 9.90
N ALA A 64 -8.83 -3.67 11.00
CA ALA A 64 -9.50 -4.15 12.21
C ALA A 64 -11.00 -4.41 11.96
N LEU A 65 -11.69 -3.55 11.19
CA LEU A 65 -13.07 -3.76 10.79
C LEU A 65 -13.23 -5.03 9.93
N VAL A 66 -12.36 -5.22 8.92
CA VAL A 66 -12.33 -6.44 8.08
C VAL A 66 -12.07 -7.67 8.94
N PHE A 67 -11.12 -7.62 9.88
CA PHE A 67 -10.84 -8.73 10.79
C PHE A 67 -12.06 -9.11 11.65
N LEU A 68 -12.72 -8.13 12.27
CA LEU A 68 -13.90 -8.36 13.11
C LEU A 68 -15.09 -8.91 12.30
N THR A 69 -15.34 -8.34 11.13
CA THR A 69 -16.40 -8.82 10.23
C THR A 69 -16.08 -10.21 9.66
N GLY A 70 -14.81 -10.52 9.39
CA GLY A 70 -14.36 -11.83 8.92
C GLY A 70 -14.50 -12.91 9.99
N LEU A 71 -14.12 -12.62 11.24
CA LEU A 71 -14.32 -13.52 12.38
C LEU A 71 -15.81 -13.85 12.56
N TYR A 72 -16.68 -12.86 12.35
CA TYR A 72 -18.12 -13.10 12.38
C TYR A 72 -18.59 -14.02 11.24
N LEU A 73 -18.16 -13.76 10.00
CA LEU A 73 -18.56 -14.56 8.83
C LEU A 73 -18.08 -16.02 8.93
N LEU A 74 -16.97 -16.27 9.64
CA LEU A 74 -16.44 -17.61 9.87
C LEU A 74 -17.46 -18.57 10.50
N PHE A 75 -18.33 -18.08 11.39
CA PHE A 75 -19.34 -18.92 12.06
C PHE A 75 -20.39 -19.51 11.09
N PHE A 76 -20.47 -18.99 9.88
CA PHE A 76 -21.48 -19.36 8.89
C PHE A 76 -20.91 -20.00 7.63
N TYR A 77 -19.58 -19.98 7.47
CA TYR A 77 -18.92 -20.50 6.28
C TYR A 77 -18.75 -22.03 6.36
N ASP A 78 -19.09 -22.72 5.27
CA ASP A 78 -18.97 -24.18 5.15
C ASP A 78 -17.99 -24.52 4.03
N VAL A 79 -16.86 -25.14 4.39
CA VAL A 79 -15.80 -25.53 3.45
C VAL A 79 -16.23 -26.64 2.48
N ALA A 80 -17.25 -27.42 2.83
CA ALA A 80 -17.76 -28.48 1.96
C ALA A 80 -18.76 -27.96 0.92
N ALA A 81 -19.38 -26.81 1.20
CA ALA A 81 -20.39 -26.18 0.33
C ALA A 81 -20.18 -24.65 0.31
N PRO A 82 -19.04 -24.17 -0.24
CA PRO A 82 -18.60 -22.78 -0.11
C PRO A 82 -19.63 -21.80 -0.69
N TYR A 83 -20.05 -22.00 -1.94
CA TYR A 83 -21.02 -21.12 -2.59
C TYR A 83 -22.38 -21.12 -1.86
N GLN A 84 -22.90 -22.30 -1.52
CA GLN A 84 -24.20 -22.45 -0.86
C GLN A 84 -24.18 -21.85 0.57
N SER A 85 -23.04 -21.89 1.26
CA SER A 85 -22.88 -21.22 2.56
C SER A 85 -22.98 -19.70 2.44
N ILE A 86 -22.35 -19.11 1.42
CA ILE A 86 -22.43 -17.67 1.16
C ILE A 86 -23.81 -17.28 0.63
N GLN A 87 -24.46 -18.11 -0.16
CA GLN A 87 -25.85 -17.89 -0.61
C GLN A 87 -26.81 -17.80 0.58
N ARG A 88 -26.73 -18.76 1.53
CA ARG A 88 -27.50 -18.72 2.78
C ARG A 88 -27.26 -17.44 3.59
N LEU A 89 -26.00 -16.97 3.65
CA LEU A 89 -25.65 -15.69 4.27
C LEU A 89 -26.27 -14.50 3.51
N GLN A 90 -26.22 -14.52 2.18
CA GLN A 90 -26.77 -13.48 1.31
C GLN A 90 -28.29 -13.37 1.42
N ASP A 91 -28.99 -14.47 1.65
CA ASP A 91 -30.45 -14.48 1.80
C ASP A 91 -30.90 -13.87 3.14
N GLN A 92 -30.05 -13.93 4.17
CA GLN A 92 -30.30 -13.30 5.47
C GLN A 92 -29.98 -11.79 5.45
N VAL A 93 -31.01 -10.97 5.27
CA VAL A 93 -30.87 -9.51 5.05
C VAL A 93 -30.11 -8.77 6.17
N TRP A 94 -30.42 -9.04 7.44
CA TRP A 94 -29.94 -8.24 8.57
C TRP A 94 -28.58 -8.69 9.14
N ILE A 95 -28.31 -9.99 9.07
CA ILE A 95 -27.22 -10.66 9.80
C ILE A 95 -26.09 -11.02 8.83
N GLY A 96 -26.42 -11.61 7.67
CA GLY A 96 -25.44 -12.08 6.70
C GLY A 96 -25.15 -11.07 5.58
N ARG A 97 -26.17 -10.66 4.82
CA ARG A 97 -26.01 -9.83 3.61
C ARG A 97 -25.26 -8.52 3.87
N TRP A 98 -25.69 -7.76 4.87
CA TRP A 98 -25.04 -6.48 5.21
C TRP A 98 -23.64 -6.67 5.76
N MET A 99 -23.41 -7.70 6.56
CA MET A 99 -22.09 -7.99 7.11
C MET A 99 -21.10 -8.39 6.02
N ARG A 100 -21.53 -9.24 5.07
CA ARG A 100 -20.72 -9.63 3.90
C ARG A 100 -20.39 -8.43 3.03
N ALA A 101 -21.38 -7.56 2.77
CA ALA A 101 -21.17 -6.32 2.04
C ALA A 101 -20.20 -5.39 2.77
N LEU A 102 -20.32 -5.26 4.10
CA LEU A 102 -19.42 -4.44 4.92
C LEU A 102 -17.98 -4.98 4.89
N HIS A 103 -17.81 -6.30 4.98
CA HIS A 103 -16.50 -6.94 4.87
C HIS A 103 -15.83 -6.65 3.51
N ARG A 104 -16.59 -6.74 2.41
CA ARG A 104 -16.12 -6.41 1.05
C ARG A 104 -15.76 -4.93 0.93
N TYR A 105 -16.69 -4.02 1.23
CA TYR A 105 -16.46 -2.58 1.09
C TYR A 105 -15.39 -2.04 2.03
N ALA A 106 -15.22 -2.61 3.22
CA ALA A 106 -14.13 -2.26 4.12
C ALA A 106 -12.77 -2.70 3.57
N THR A 107 -12.71 -3.83 2.87
CA THR A 107 -11.50 -4.28 2.16
C THR A 107 -11.13 -3.32 1.04
N ASP A 108 -12.10 -2.90 0.23
CA ASP A 108 -11.86 -1.96 -0.88
C ASP A 108 -11.41 -0.58 -0.35
N ALA A 109 -12.07 -0.08 0.69
CA ALA A 109 -11.67 1.16 1.36
C ALA A 109 -10.26 1.05 1.98
N CYS A 110 -9.90 -0.12 2.51
CA CYS A 110 -8.57 -0.38 3.07
C CYS A 110 -7.50 -0.30 1.96
N ALA A 111 -7.76 -0.93 0.81
CA ALA A 111 -6.87 -0.87 -0.36
C ALA A 111 -6.66 0.57 -0.83
N VAL A 112 -7.72 1.38 -0.93
CA VAL A 112 -7.63 2.81 -1.28
C VAL A 112 -6.80 3.58 -0.25
N ALA A 113 -7.03 3.36 1.05
CA ALA A 113 -6.26 4.00 2.11
C ALA A 113 -4.77 3.65 2.06
N VAL A 114 -4.43 2.38 1.78
CA VAL A 114 -3.04 1.91 1.63
C VAL A 114 -2.37 2.53 0.41
N VAL A 115 -3.02 2.54 -0.77
CA VAL A 115 -2.48 3.17 -1.97
C VAL A 115 -2.21 4.65 -1.71
N TYR A 116 -3.16 5.36 -1.11
CA TYR A 116 -2.97 6.76 -0.74
C TYR A 116 -1.83 6.94 0.28
N HIS A 117 -1.70 6.06 1.28
CA HIS A 117 -0.63 6.07 2.26
C HIS A 117 0.76 5.98 1.61
N ILE A 118 0.91 5.09 0.64
CA ILE A 118 2.14 4.91 -0.15
C ILE A 118 2.45 6.18 -0.95
N LEU A 119 1.48 6.71 -1.69
CA LEU A 119 1.63 7.93 -2.50
C LEU A 119 2.01 9.16 -1.64
N GLN A 120 1.37 9.32 -0.48
CA GLN A 120 1.67 10.42 0.44
C GLN A 120 3.09 10.30 1.00
N GLY A 121 3.51 9.08 1.38
CA GLY A 121 4.87 8.81 1.80
C GLY A 121 5.91 9.22 0.75
N GLN A 122 5.60 8.97 -0.53
CA GLN A 122 6.44 9.36 -1.65
C GLN A 122 6.52 10.86 -1.88
N ILE A 123 5.37 11.56 -1.89
CA ILE A 123 5.34 13.02 -2.07
C ILE A 123 6.09 13.75 -0.95
N GLN A 124 6.05 13.21 0.26
CA GLN A 124 6.73 13.76 1.43
C GLN A 124 8.20 13.31 1.54
N GLY A 125 8.71 12.51 0.59
CA GLY A 125 10.09 12.00 0.59
C GLY A 125 10.40 11.10 1.80
N LYS A 126 9.39 10.38 2.32
CA LYS A 126 9.48 9.56 3.54
C LYS A 126 9.88 8.11 3.28
N THR A 127 10.73 7.86 2.28
CA THR A 127 10.86 6.52 1.69
C THR A 127 12.26 5.93 1.75
N TRP A 128 13.27 6.76 2.05
CA TRP A 128 14.67 6.36 2.09
C TRP A 128 15.32 6.65 3.45
N GLY A 129 16.55 6.18 3.64
CA GLY A 129 17.36 6.39 4.85
C GLY A 129 16.84 5.55 6.03
N PRO A 130 16.69 6.14 7.23
CA PRO A 130 16.11 5.42 8.38
C PRO A 130 14.73 4.81 8.10
N ARG A 131 13.99 5.40 7.13
CA ARG A 131 12.62 5.03 6.76
C ARG A 131 12.53 3.91 5.71
N THR A 132 13.64 3.42 5.16
CA THR A 132 13.63 2.32 4.19
C THR A 132 13.01 1.05 4.77
N LEU A 133 13.17 0.78 6.08
CA LEU A 133 12.52 -0.35 6.74
C LEU A 133 10.99 -0.27 6.67
N ALA A 134 10.42 0.91 6.93
CA ALA A 134 8.98 1.14 6.83
C ALA A 134 8.51 0.95 5.38
N TRP A 135 9.29 1.39 4.39
CA TRP A 135 8.98 1.17 2.99
C TRP A 135 8.95 -0.32 2.61
N ILE A 136 10.03 -1.08 2.89
CA ILE A 136 10.12 -2.50 2.55
C ILE A 136 9.02 -3.30 3.25
N SER A 137 8.86 -3.11 4.56
CA SER A 137 7.79 -3.78 5.32
C SER A 137 6.40 -3.38 4.81
N GLY A 138 6.20 -2.14 4.37
CA GLY A 138 4.95 -1.68 3.76
C GLY A 138 4.65 -2.36 2.43
N VAL A 139 5.65 -2.57 1.57
CA VAL A 139 5.51 -3.34 0.32
C VAL A 139 5.18 -4.80 0.62
N ILE A 140 5.84 -5.42 1.61
CA ILE A 140 5.53 -6.79 2.05
C ILE A 140 4.09 -6.87 2.56
N LEU A 141 3.65 -5.93 3.41
CA LEU A 141 2.28 -5.85 3.90
C LEU A 141 1.26 -5.66 2.78
N LEU A 142 1.59 -4.88 1.74
CA LEU A 142 0.74 -4.73 0.56
C LEU A 142 0.57 -6.06 -0.19
N VAL A 143 1.64 -6.84 -0.36
CA VAL A 143 1.56 -8.18 -0.96
C VAL A 143 0.71 -9.11 -0.11
N VAL A 144 0.91 -9.13 1.21
CA VAL A 144 0.10 -9.96 2.13
C VAL A 144 -1.38 -9.56 2.07
N LEU A 145 -1.68 -8.25 2.03
CA LEU A 145 -3.05 -7.75 1.85
C LEU A 145 -3.64 -8.20 0.51
N TRP A 146 -2.86 -8.14 -0.58
CA TRP A 146 -3.29 -8.59 -1.91
C TRP A 146 -3.61 -10.08 -1.93
N ILE A 147 -2.76 -10.93 -1.34
CA ILE A 147 -2.99 -12.38 -1.25
C ILE A 147 -4.20 -12.67 -0.35
N SER A 148 -4.35 -11.96 0.77
CA SER A 148 -5.50 -12.10 1.65
C SER A 148 -6.81 -11.70 0.95
N ALA A 149 -6.82 -10.61 0.17
CA ALA A 149 -7.97 -10.24 -0.64
C ALA A 149 -8.28 -11.33 -1.69
N TRP A 150 -7.27 -11.80 -2.43
CA TRP A 150 -7.43 -12.86 -3.43
C TRP A 150 -8.04 -14.14 -2.84
N THR A 151 -7.47 -14.65 -1.74
CA THR A 151 -8.00 -15.84 -1.04
C THR A 151 -9.46 -15.64 -0.61
N GLY A 152 -9.82 -14.46 -0.10
CA GLY A 152 -11.19 -14.14 0.32
C GLY A 152 -12.19 -14.14 -0.84
N TYR A 153 -11.81 -13.62 -2.01
CA TYR A 153 -12.66 -13.69 -3.21
C TYR A 153 -12.81 -15.14 -3.72
N VAL A 154 -11.75 -15.94 -3.67
CA VAL A 154 -11.80 -17.37 -4.06
C VAL A 154 -12.72 -18.19 -3.12
N MET A 155 -12.77 -17.86 -1.83
CA MET A 155 -13.67 -18.55 -0.88
C MET A 155 -15.16 -18.39 -1.21
N VAL A 156 -15.56 -17.32 -1.91
CA VAL A 156 -16.97 -17.11 -2.28
C VAL A 156 -17.43 -18.14 -3.32
N TRP A 157 -16.48 -18.59 -4.17
CA TRP A 157 -16.71 -19.57 -5.23
C TRP A 157 -17.83 -19.20 -6.22
N ASP A 158 -17.94 -17.90 -6.53
CA ASP A 158 -18.77 -17.37 -7.61
C ASP A 158 -17.92 -17.17 -8.89
N THR A 159 -18.52 -16.68 -9.98
CA THR A 159 -17.78 -16.46 -11.24
C THR A 159 -16.57 -15.53 -11.11
N GLN A 160 -16.59 -14.55 -10.21
CA GLN A 160 -15.42 -13.71 -9.91
C GLN A 160 -14.33 -14.54 -9.22
N GLY A 161 -14.71 -15.32 -8.21
CA GLY A 161 -13.82 -16.26 -7.53
C GLY A 161 -13.18 -17.26 -8.50
N GLN A 162 -13.95 -17.79 -9.46
CA GLN A 162 -13.47 -18.71 -10.49
C GLN A 162 -12.38 -18.07 -11.37
N VAL A 163 -12.64 -16.88 -11.91
CA VAL A 163 -11.67 -16.18 -12.77
C VAL A 163 -10.37 -15.91 -12.02
N LEU A 164 -10.46 -15.48 -10.76
CA LEU A 164 -9.30 -15.22 -9.91
C LEU A 164 -8.53 -16.49 -9.54
N ALA A 165 -9.24 -17.58 -9.25
CA ALA A 165 -8.63 -18.87 -8.95
C ALA A 165 -7.88 -19.42 -10.17
N LEU A 166 -8.49 -19.38 -11.36
CA LEU A 166 -7.89 -19.81 -12.62
C LEU A 166 -6.68 -18.95 -13.01
N ALA A 167 -6.77 -17.63 -12.87
CA ALA A 167 -5.64 -16.74 -13.14
C ALA A 167 -4.46 -17.00 -12.18
N GLY A 168 -4.74 -17.23 -10.90
CA GLY A 168 -3.74 -17.63 -9.92
C GLY A 168 -3.11 -18.97 -10.28
N ALA A 169 -3.91 -20.00 -10.57
CA ALA A 169 -3.43 -21.33 -10.95
C ALA A 169 -2.52 -21.29 -12.19
N ARG A 170 -2.95 -20.59 -13.25
CA ARG A 170 -2.15 -20.38 -14.47
C ARG A 170 -0.79 -19.76 -14.18
N MET A 171 -0.73 -18.74 -13.33
CA MET A 171 0.55 -18.13 -12.96
C MET A 171 1.44 -19.12 -12.19
N MET A 172 0.87 -19.89 -11.27
CA MET A 172 1.60 -20.85 -10.44
C MET A 172 2.11 -22.08 -11.21
N GLN A 173 1.51 -22.43 -12.36
CA GLN A 173 2.00 -23.49 -13.26
C GLN A 173 3.44 -23.24 -13.77
N SER A 174 3.90 -21.99 -13.76
CA SER A 174 5.28 -21.65 -14.14
C SER A 174 6.31 -22.01 -13.07
N VAL A 175 5.88 -22.34 -11.85
CA VAL A 175 6.76 -22.70 -10.73
C VAL A 175 6.95 -24.23 -10.67
N PRO A 176 8.18 -24.76 -10.88
CA PRO A 176 8.39 -26.20 -11.13
C PRO A 176 7.84 -27.15 -10.06
N PHE A 177 7.87 -26.75 -8.78
CA PHE A 177 7.40 -27.59 -7.67
C PHE A 177 5.90 -27.45 -7.37
N LEU A 178 5.23 -26.43 -7.92
CA LEU A 178 3.78 -26.18 -7.74
C LEU A 178 2.96 -26.52 -8.98
N ARG A 179 3.62 -26.68 -10.13
CA ARG A 179 3.02 -27.00 -11.43
C ARG A 179 2.04 -28.17 -11.34
N ASP A 180 2.47 -29.26 -10.73
CA ASP A 180 1.69 -30.48 -10.70
C ASP A 180 0.49 -30.32 -9.75
N SER A 181 0.68 -29.80 -8.54
CA SER A 181 -0.38 -29.77 -7.52
C SER A 181 -1.51 -28.76 -7.79
N LEU A 182 -1.20 -27.58 -8.34
CA LEU A 182 -2.17 -26.49 -8.51
C LEU A 182 -2.88 -26.51 -9.87
N GLY A 183 -2.19 -26.90 -10.95
CA GLY A 183 -2.84 -27.00 -12.27
C GLY A 183 -3.95 -28.06 -12.32
N GLN A 184 -3.77 -29.14 -11.56
CA GLN A 184 -4.71 -30.27 -11.50
C GLN A 184 -6.05 -29.90 -10.86
N ALA A 185 -6.05 -29.07 -9.81
CA ALA A 185 -7.26 -28.75 -9.05
C ALA A 185 -8.31 -27.98 -9.89
N PHE A 186 -7.90 -27.32 -10.98
CA PHE A 186 -8.76 -26.41 -11.75
C PHE A 186 -9.02 -26.83 -13.20
N ASN A 187 -8.52 -28.00 -13.63
CA ASN A 187 -8.71 -28.49 -15.00
C ASN A 187 -10.07 -29.17 -15.25
N GLY A 188 -10.90 -29.34 -14.22
CA GLY A 188 -12.22 -29.97 -14.29
C GLY A 188 -12.22 -31.50 -14.33
N SER A 189 -11.06 -32.14 -14.30
CA SER A 189 -10.94 -33.61 -14.30
C SER A 189 -11.43 -34.26 -12.99
N LEU A 190 -11.35 -33.51 -11.89
CA LEU A 190 -11.87 -33.85 -10.57
C LEU A 190 -12.66 -32.65 -10.02
N SER A 191 -13.67 -32.92 -9.18
CA SER A 191 -14.33 -31.87 -8.41
C SER A 191 -13.33 -31.26 -7.41
N ILE A 192 -13.40 -29.94 -7.20
CA ILE A 192 -12.55 -29.29 -6.20
C ILE A 192 -12.91 -29.82 -4.81
N GLU A 193 -11.92 -30.39 -4.13
CA GLU A 193 -12.10 -30.97 -2.81
C GLU A 193 -12.29 -29.89 -1.73
N ALA A 194 -13.01 -30.25 -0.66
CA ALA A 194 -13.15 -29.40 0.53
C ALA A 194 -11.79 -29.05 1.18
N SER A 195 -10.77 -29.89 0.98
CA SER A 195 -9.40 -29.67 1.45
C SER A 195 -8.77 -28.39 0.88
N PHE A 196 -9.06 -28.06 -0.39
CA PHE A 196 -8.63 -26.82 -1.04
C PHE A 196 -9.26 -25.60 -0.34
N PHE A 197 -10.58 -25.61 -0.13
CA PHE A 197 -11.28 -24.51 0.52
C PHE A 197 -10.88 -24.34 1.99
N PHE A 198 -10.59 -25.44 2.69
CA PHE A 198 -10.03 -25.39 4.04
C PHE A 198 -8.65 -24.73 4.07
N MET A 199 -7.74 -25.10 3.15
CA MET A 199 -6.41 -24.48 3.05
C MET A 199 -6.51 -23.00 2.70
N ASN A 200 -7.40 -22.65 1.75
CA ASN A 200 -7.63 -21.28 1.34
C ASN A 200 -8.20 -20.42 2.49
N LEU A 201 -9.16 -20.97 3.25
CA LEU A 201 -9.69 -20.35 4.47
C LEU A 201 -8.60 -20.17 5.55
N PHE A 202 -7.79 -21.20 5.79
CA PHE A 202 -6.68 -21.13 6.75
C PHE A 202 -5.70 -20.00 6.38
N LEU A 203 -5.31 -19.93 5.11
CA LEU A 203 -4.44 -18.87 4.60
C LEU A 203 -5.10 -17.49 4.75
N HIS A 204 -6.39 -17.37 4.42
CA HIS A 204 -7.15 -16.13 4.56
C HIS A 204 -7.22 -15.62 6.00
N ILE A 205 -7.20 -16.51 7.01
CA ILE A 205 -7.17 -16.16 8.43
C ILE A 205 -5.75 -15.83 8.92
N VAL A 206 -4.76 -16.64 8.56
CA VAL A 206 -3.39 -16.48 9.05
C VAL A 206 -2.71 -15.24 8.47
N LEU A 207 -3.01 -14.86 7.22
CA LEU A 207 -2.38 -13.69 6.59
C LEU A 207 -2.71 -12.38 7.33
N PRO A 208 -3.97 -12.00 7.61
CA PRO A 208 -4.30 -10.83 8.42
C PRO A 208 -3.72 -10.88 9.84
N LEU A 209 -3.66 -12.05 10.48
CA LEU A 209 -3.01 -12.20 11.79
C LEU A 209 -1.51 -11.90 11.70
N GLY A 210 -0.84 -12.41 10.66
CA GLY A 210 0.57 -12.10 10.37
C GLY A 210 0.79 -10.62 10.07
N MET A 211 -0.18 -9.93 9.45
CA MET A 211 -0.11 -8.49 9.22
C MET A 211 -0.04 -7.69 10.52
N ILE A 212 -0.59 -8.17 11.64
CA ILE A 212 -0.46 -7.50 12.95
C ILE A 212 1.02 -7.40 13.35
N PHE A 213 1.76 -8.51 13.22
CA PHE A 213 3.21 -8.52 13.44
C PHE A 213 3.95 -7.65 12.41
N GLY A 214 3.55 -7.74 11.13
CA GLY A 214 4.12 -6.90 10.08
C GLY A 214 3.92 -5.40 10.33
N LEU A 215 2.77 -4.97 10.87
CA LEU A 215 2.49 -3.59 11.26
C LEU A 215 3.37 -3.13 12.44
N TRP A 216 3.70 -4.03 13.36
CA TRP A 216 4.67 -3.74 14.42
C TRP A 216 6.05 -3.46 13.83
N VAL A 217 6.55 -4.32 12.93
CA VAL A 217 7.80 -4.08 12.20
C VAL A 217 7.75 -2.76 11.40
N HIS A 218 6.63 -2.51 10.72
CA HIS A 218 6.42 -1.32 9.89
C HIS A 218 6.51 0.00 10.68
N THR A 219 6.10 -0.02 11.94
CA THR A 219 6.10 1.15 12.83
C THR A 219 7.24 1.15 13.85
N ALA A 220 8.11 0.13 13.85
CA ALA A 220 9.14 -0.09 14.88
C ALA A 220 10.14 1.07 15.04
N LYS A 221 10.35 1.89 14.00
CA LYS A 221 11.25 3.06 14.03
C LYS A 221 10.55 4.38 14.38
N LEU A 222 9.33 4.33 14.91
CA LEU A 222 8.58 5.51 15.33
C LEU A 222 8.35 5.48 16.83
N ALA A 223 8.97 6.43 17.53
CA ALA A 223 8.62 6.72 18.92
C ALA A 223 7.17 7.22 18.92
N ARG A 224 6.25 6.55 19.62
CA ARG A 224 4.82 6.94 19.74
C ARG A 224 3.99 6.81 18.46
N SER A 225 4.15 5.70 17.73
CA SER A 225 3.27 5.41 16.59
C SER A 225 1.79 5.46 17.02
N VAL A 226 0.95 6.12 16.22
CA VAL A 226 -0.49 6.16 16.45
C VAL A 226 -1.12 5.12 15.55
N TRP A 227 -1.85 4.18 16.15
CA TRP A 227 -2.48 3.07 15.46
C TRP A 227 -3.97 3.32 15.24
N ILE A 228 -4.62 3.97 16.20
CA ILE A 228 -6.06 4.16 16.21
C ILE A 228 -6.41 5.49 15.51
N PRO A 229 -7.31 5.48 14.49
CA PRO A 229 -7.83 6.70 13.90
C PRO A 229 -8.51 7.61 14.93
N LEU A 230 -8.69 8.89 14.56
CA LEU A 230 -9.56 9.77 15.34
C LEU A 230 -10.99 9.22 15.36
N LYS A 231 -11.62 9.23 16.54
CA LYS A 231 -12.99 8.74 16.74
C LYS A 231 -13.99 9.28 15.70
N PRO A 232 -14.03 10.59 15.36
CA PRO A 232 -14.96 11.08 14.36
C PRO A 232 -14.74 10.47 12.97
N ILE A 233 -13.48 10.29 12.54
CA ILE A 233 -13.16 9.69 11.24
C ILE A 233 -13.58 8.21 11.25
N MET A 234 -13.26 7.48 12.32
CA MET A 234 -13.64 6.09 12.48
C MET A 234 -15.16 5.88 12.42
N TRP A 235 -15.93 6.66 13.20
CA TRP A 235 -17.39 6.55 13.22
C TRP A 235 -18.02 6.96 11.90
N VAL A 236 -17.56 8.07 11.30
CA VAL A 236 -18.10 8.54 10.01
C VAL A 236 -17.80 7.54 8.91
N THR A 237 -16.56 7.05 8.79
CA THR A 237 -16.21 6.06 7.78
C THR A 237 -16.94 4.73 8.01
N GLY A 238 -16.98 4.22 9.25
CA GLY A 238 -17.68 2.98 9.57
C GLY A 238 -19.18 3.06 9.30
N LEU A 239 -19.84 4.16 9.70
CA LEU A 239 -21.27 4.38 9.42
C LEU A 239 -21.53 4.56 7.93
N ALA A 240 -20.63 5.25 7.22
CA ALA A 240 -20.75 5.43 5.77
C ALA A 240 -20.65 4.09 5.02
N LEU A 241 -19.70 3.23 5.40
CA LEU A 241 -19.57 1.89 4.83
C LEU A 241 -20.75 0.99 5.19
N LEU A 242 -21.26 1.07 6.42
CA LEU A 242 -22.48 0.36 6.82
C LEU A 242 -23.68 0.83 5.99
N LEU A 243 -23.84 2.15 5.82
CA LEU A 243 -24.91 2.72 5.00
C LEU A 243 -24.79 2.26 3.54
N LEU A 244 -23.59 2.26 2.96
CA LEU A 244 -23.34 1.71 1.63
C LEU A 244 -23.70 0.22 1.55
N SER A 245 -23.36 -0.55 2.57
CA SER A 245 -23.66 -1.99 2.65
C SER A 245 -25.17 -2.29 2.70
N VAL A 246 -25.95 -1.38 3.30
CA VAL A 246 -27.41 -1.47 3.37
C VAL A 246 -28.06 -1.01 2.07
N LEU A 247 -27.65 0.14 1.54
CA LEU A 247 -28.25 0.77 0.36
C LEU A 247 -27.85 0.07 -0.94
N TRP A 248 -26.62 -0.44 -1.01
CA TRP A 248 -26.07 -1.08 -2.19
C TRP A 248 -25.31 -2.36 -1.78
N PRO A 249 -26.01 -3.41 -1.33
CA PRO A 249 -25.35 -4.62 -0.84
C PRO A 249 -24.52 -5.28 -1.94
N ALA A 250 -23.35 -5.81 -1.56
CA ALA A 250 -22.48 -6.54 -2.47
C ALA A 250 -23.27 -7.64 -3.21
N PRO A 251 -23.08 -7.80 -4.53
CA PRO A 251 -23.76 -8.84 -5.28
C PRO A 251 -23.15 -10.20 -4.94
N LEU A 252 -23.92 -11.26 -5.12
CA LEU A 252 -23.41 -12.63 -5.20
C LEU A 252 -23.58 -13.03 -6.66
N LEU A 253 -22.48 -13.29 -7.35
CA LEU A 253 -22.52 -13.67 -8.76
C LEU A 253 -22.96 -15.14 -8.90
N PRO A 254 -23.25 -15.63 -10.12
CA PRO A 254 -23.58 -17.03 -10.34
C PRO A 254 -22.48 -17.96 -9.80
N GLU A 255 -22.87 -19.18 -9.44
CA GLU A 255 -21.94 -20.21 -8.97
C GLU A 255 -20.85 -20.49 -10.01
N ALA A 256 -19.64 -20.71 -9.54
CA ALA A 256 -18.52 -21.08 -10.39
C ALA A 256 -18.76 -22.44 -11.07
N ASP A 257 -18.60 -22.48 -12.39
CA ASP A 257 -18.73 -23.69 -13.20
C ASP A 257 -17.49 -23.82 -14.11
N LEU A 258 -16.66 -24.82 -13.84
CA LEU A 258 -15.44 -25.08 -14.61
C LEU A 258 -15.72 -25.56 -16.05
N PHE A 259 -16.97 -25.93 -16.36
CA PHE A 259 -17.43 -26.31 -17.70
C PHE A 259 -18.10 -25.17 -18.46
N THR A 260 -18.10 -23.96 -17.89
CA THR A 260 -18.61 -22.75 -18.54
C THR A 260 -17.56 -21.66 -18.52
N MET A 261 -17.30 -21.05 -19.68
CA MET A 261 -16.46 -19.87 -19.79
C MET A 261 -17.17 -18.68 -19.15
N PRO A 262 -16.56 -18.03 -18.15
CA PRO A 262 -17.10 -16.79 -17.62
C PRO A 262 -17.11 -15.73 -18.73
N GLY A 263 -18.29 -15.19 -19.03
CA GLY A 263 -18.43 -14.09 -19.99
C GLY A 263 -18.02 -12.75 -19.40
N VAL A 264 -18.89 -11.74 -19.49
CA VAL A 264 -18.67 -10.47 -18.78
C VAL A 264 -18.91 -10.71 -17.28
N VAL A 265 -17.87 -10.58 -16.47
CA VAL A 265 -17.91 -10.76 -15.01
C VAL A 265 -17.64 -9.43 -14.33
N GLU A 266 -18.38 -9.15 -13.25
CA GLU A 266 -18.08 -8.01 -12.38
C GLU A 266 -16.87 -8.37 -11.51
N VAL A 267 -15.79 -7.60 -11.65
CA VAL A 267 -14.58 -7.72 -10.83
C VAL A 267 -14.37 -6.43 -10.04
N ASP A 268 -13.73 -6.54 -8.89
CA ASP A 268 -13.35 -5.36 -8.12
C ASP A 268 -12.22 -4.58 -8.84
N TRP A 269 -12.23 -3.25 -8.73
CA TRP A 269 -11.23 -2.36 -9.36
C TRP A 269 -9.79 -2.77 -9.08
N PHE A 270 -9.52 -3.30 -7.89
CA PHE A 270 -8.20 -3.73 -7.48
C PHE A 270 -7.67 -4.85 -8.37
N PHE A 271 -8.55 -5.77 -8.80
CA PHE A 271 -8.23 -6.86 -9.72
C PHE A 271 -8.38 -6.44 -11.18
N ALA A 272 -9.37 -5.61 -11.50
CA ALA A 272 -9.64 -5.09 -12.85
C ALA A 272 -8.42 -4.39 -13.47
N PHE A 273 -7.56 -3.79 -12.65
CA PHE A 273 -6.36 -3.09 -13.10
C PHE A 273 -5.28 -4.02 -13.69
N TRP A 274 -5.06 -5.22 -13.13
CA TRP A 274 -3.95 -6.09 -13.51
C TRP A 274 -4.38 -7.44 -14.10
N LEU A 275 -5.59 -7.90 -13.80
CA LEU A 275 -6.10 -9.18 -14.27
C LEU A 275 -6.16 -9.27 -15.81
N PRO A 276 -6.56 -8.21 -16.55
CA PRO A 276 -6.49 -8.21 -18.01
C PRO A 276 -5.06 -8.39 -18.55
N VAL A 277 -4.08 -7.78 -17.87
CA VAL A 277 -2.66 -7.91 -18.25
C VAL A 277 -2.20 -9.35 -18.05
N LEU A 278 -2.53 -9.98 -16.91
CA LEU A 278 -2.16 -11.37 -16.67
C LEU A 278 -2.88 -12.34 -17.60
N SER A 279 -4.13 -12.06 -17.99
CA SER A 279 -4.84 -12.91 -18.96
C SER A 279 -4.27 -12.82 -20.38
N ALA A 280 -3.61 -11.71 -20.73
CA ALA A 280 -3.00 -11.52 -22.04
C ALA A 280 -1.57 -12.08 -22.14
N LEU A 281 -0.93 -12.36 -21.00
CA LEU A 281 0.45 -12.84 -20.92
C LEU A 281 0.50 -14.36 -20.74
N SER A 282 1.54 -15.01 -21.26
CA SER A 282 1.79 -16.43 -20.95
C SER A 282 2.07 -16.61 -19.44
N PRO A 283 1.88 -17.83 -18.88
CA PRO A 283 2.16 -18.12 -17.47
C PRO A 283 3.50 -17.59 -16.94
N GLN A 284 4.58 -17.79 -17.70
CA GLN A 284 5.93 -17.35 -17.31
C GLN A 284 6.04 -15.81 -17.33
N HIS A 285 5.49 -15.16 -18.36
CA HIS A 285 5.50 -13.71 -18.45
C HIS A 285 4.63 -13.06 -17.37
N SER A 286 3.51 -13.69 -16.99
CA SER A 286 2.67 -13.26 -15.86
C SER A 286 3.44 -13.29 -14.54
N LEU A 287 4.16 -14.39 -14.25
CA LEU A 287 4.99 -14.48 -13.05
C LEU A 287 6.13 -13.43 -13.08
N LEU A 288 6.81 -13.28 -14.21
CA LEU A 288 7.87 -12.27 -14.38
C LEU A 288 7.33 -10.85 -14.21
N PHE A 289 6.13 -10.56 -14.69
CA PHE A 289 5.47 -9.27 -14.53
C PHE A 289 5.21 -8.96 -13.05
N VAL A 290 4.61 -9.90 -12.30
CA VAL A 290 4.33 -9.72 -10.86
C VAL A 290 5.63 -9.59 -10.06
N CYS A 291 6.61 -10.46 -10.30
CA CYS A 291 7.93 -10.38 -9.68
C CYS A 291 8.65 -9.06 -10.02
N GLY A 292 8.53 -8.60 -11.27
CA GLY A 292 9.07 -7.33 -11.73
C GLY A 292 8.45 -6.14 -11.01
N LEU A 293 7.12 -6.09 -10.89
CA LEU A 293 6.41 -5.06 -10.13
C LEU A 293 6.84 -5.03 -8.65
N LEU A 294 6.99 -6.21 -8.04
CA LEU A 294 7.48 -6.33 -6.66
C LEU A 294 8.90 -5.80 -6.52
N LEU A 295 9.81 -6.17 -7.42
CA LEU A 295 11.20 -5.71 -7.43
C LEU A 295 11.29 -4.19 -7.64
N VAL A 296 10.48 -3.64 -8.54
CA VAL A 296 10.35 -2.19 -8.72
C VAL A 296 9.88 -1.57 -7.41
N GLY A 297 8.75 -2.01 -6.86
CA GLY A 297 8.19 -1.51 -5.60
C GLY A 297 9.20 -1.52 -4.44
N LEU A 298 9.95 -2.61 -4.29
CA LEU A 298 11.00 -2.73 -3.30
C LEU A 298 12.15 -1.75 -3.58
N SER A 299 12.61 -1.61 -4.83
CA SER A 299 13.78 -0.81 -5.21
C SER A 299 13.56 0.71 -5.28
N LEU A 300 12.30 1.18 -5.26
CA LEU A 300 11.93 2.60 -5.32
C LEU A 300 12.69 3.54 -4.35
N PRO A 301 12.97 3.18 -3.07
CA PRO A 301 13.74 4.02 -2.16
C PRO A 301 15.13 4.38 -2.66
N TRP A 302 15.75 3.52 -3.45
CA TRP A 302 17.10 3.72 -3.98
C TRP A 302 17.09 4.55 -5.26
N TRP A 303 16.03 4.45 -6.06
CA TRP A 303 15.84 5.28 -7.26
C TRP A 303 15.54 6.74 -6.90
N TRP A 304 14.84 6.94 -5.78
CA TRP A 304 14.47 8.28 -5.29
C TRP A 304 15.34 8.79 -4.15
N LYS A 305 16.48 8.13 -3.89
CA LYS A 305 17.48 8.63 -2.96
C LYS A 305 18.09 9.92 -3.53
N PRO A 306 18.05 11.06 -2.79
CA PRO A 306 18.70 12.28 -3.22
C PRO A 306 20.21 12.07 -3.43
N GLY A 307 20.81 12.79 -4.39
CA GLY A 307 22.27 12.81 -4.58
C GLY A 307 23.00 13.16 -3.28
N LYS A 308 24.24 12.70 -3.11
CA LYS A 308 24.99 12.80 -1.83
C LYS A 308 25.01 14.22 -1.26
N ASP A 309 25.23 15.23 -2.10
CA ASP A 309 25.32 16.63 -1.69
C ASP A 309 23.98 17.23 -1.23
N ARG A 310 22.87 16.56 -1.53
CA ARG A 310 21.50 16.98 -1.19
C ARG A 310 20.87 16.16 -0.07
N GLN A 311 21.60 15.18 0.48
CA GLN A 311 21.08 14.37 1.57
C GLN A 311 21.06 15.18 2.87
N PRO A 312 19.94 15.25 3.60
CA PRO A 312 19.89 15.93 4.88
C PRO A 312 20.90 15.31 5.85
N GLN A 313 21.78 16.15 6.37
CA GLN A 313 22.78 15.72 7.35
C GLN A 313 22.09 15.39 8.68
N PRO A 314 22.47 14.28 9.36
CA PRO A 314 21.99 13.99 10.70
C PRO A 314 22.23 15.17 11.65
N SER A 315 21.40 15.28 12.68
CA SER A 315 21.66 16.23 13.75
C SER A 315 22.94 15.87 14.51
N THR A 316 23.70 16.88 14.91
CA THR A 316 24.88 16.75 15.76
C THR A 316 24.62 17.41 17.10
N SER A 317 25.32 16.97 18.14
CA SER A 317 25.26 17.54 19.48
C SER A 317 26.62 18.12 19.84
N ASP A 318 26.65 19.33 20.39
CA ASP A 318 27.80 19.93 21.04
C ASP A 318 27.86 19.46 22.49
N GLU A 319 28.81 18.59 22.80
CA GLU A 319 28.99 18.02 24.13
C GLU A 319 29.45 19.06 25.15
N SER A 320 30.08 20.16 24.74
CA SER A 320 30.52 21.21 25.66
C SER A 320 29.36 22.11 26.10
N ALA A 321 28.40 22.35 25.20
CA ALA A 321 27.22 23.18 25.45
C ALA A 321 26.02 22.39 26.01
N CYS A 322 26.03 21.06 25.94
CA CYS A 322 24.91 20.22 26.38
C CYS A 322 24.79 20.17 27.92
N THR A 323 23.69 20.69 28.47
CA THR A 323 23.40 20.66 29.93
C THR A 323 22.87 19.32 30.44
N GLY A 324 22.49 18.41 29.55
CA GLY A 324 22.03 17.06 29.90
C GLY A 324 20.57 16.95 30.36
N CYS A 325 19.71 17.92 30.03
CA CYS A 325 18.31 17.95 30.46
C CYS A 325 17.41 16.85 29.86
N GLY A 326 17.82 16.21 28.76
CA GLY A 326 17.09 15.08 28.12
C GLY A 326 15.85 15.44 27.29
N GLN A 327 15.48 16.72 27.17
CA GLN A 327 14.27 17.12 26.45
C GLN A 327 14.33 16.79 24.95
N CYS A 328 15.49 16.97 24.29
CA CYS A 328 15.67 16.63 22.88
C CYS A 328 15.48 15.12 22.61
N SER A 329 15.90 14.26 23.55
CA SER A 329 15.68 12.82 23.48
C SER A 329 14.20 12.47 23.60
N THR A 330 13.52 13.07 24.58
CA THR A 330 12.08 12.89 24.81
C THR A 330 11.25 13.33 23.60
N ASP A 331 11.60 14.47 23.00
CA ASP A 331 10.88 15.06 21.87
C ASP A 331 11.19 14.38 20.54
N CYS A 332 12.26 13.58 20.45
CA CYS A 332 12.63 12.91 19.21
C CYS A 332 11.55 11.90 18.79
N PRO A 333 10.85 12.09 17.65
CA PRO A 333 9.81 11.17 17.21
C PRO A 333 10.35 9.87 16.61
N TYR A 334 11.68 9.72 16.54
CA TYR A 334 12.36 8.59 15.93
C TYR A 334 13.29 7.87 16.91
N GLU A 335 13.31 8.27 18.19
CA GLU A 335 14.24 7.72 19.20
C GLU A 335 15.71 7.73 18.74
N ALA A 336 16.05 8.73 17.91
CA ALA A 336 17.39 8.86 17.35
C ALA A 336 18.39 9.51 18.31
N ILE A 337 17.96 9.90 19.51
CA ILE A 337 18.77 10.65 20.47
C ILE A 337 18.74 9.90 21.80
N SER A 338 19.91 9.49 22.29
CA SER A 338 20.09 8.89 23.62
C SER A 338 20.87 9.82 24.54
N MET A 339 20.65 9.69 25.84
CA MET A 339 21.43 10.37 26.87
C MET A 339 22.53 9.43 27.34
N VAL A 340 23.79 9.83 27.17
CA VAL A 340 24.97 9.02 27.46
C VAL A 340 25.69 9.62 28.68
N PRO A 341 26.06 8.81 29.69
CA PRO A 341 26.84 9.29 30.83
C PRO A 341 28.12 10.02 30.40
N ARG A 342 28.55 11.00 31.19
CA ARG A 342 29.85 11.65 31.04
C ARG A 342 30.86 11.04 32.00
N ASP A 343 32.12 10.99 31.59
CA ASP A 343 33.22 10.45 32.40
C ASP A 343 33.56 11.34 33.61
N ASP A 344 33.18 12.62 33.55
CA ASP A 344 33.39 13.62 34.62
C ASP A 344 32.33 13.58 35.74
N GLY A 345 31.38 12.65 35.67
CA GLY A 345 30.31 12.50 36.66
C GLY A 345 29.21 13.56 36.60
N THR A 346 29.23 14.46 35.61
CA THR A 346 28.15 15.44 35.39
C THR A 346 26.96 14.82 34.65
N LEU A 347 25.88 15.59 34.47
CA LEU A 347 24.66 15.12 33.80
C LEU A 347 24.96 14.57 32.39
N PRO A 348 24.28 13.50 31.97
CA PRO A 348 24.56 12.83 30.70
C PRO A 348 24.44 13.78 29.50
N HIS A 349 25.25 13.59 28.46
CA HIS A 349 25.17 14.38 27.23
C HIS A 349 24.26 13.70 26.19
N SER A 350 23.68 14.49 25.28
CA SER A 350 22.90 13.93 24.17
C SER A 350 23.81 13.38 23.07
N ARG A 351 23.50 12.19 22.57
CA ARG A 351 24.17 11.57 21.43
C ARG A 351 23.15 11.20 20.36
N VAL A 352 23.43 11.56 19.11
CA VAL A 352 22.54 11.27 17.98
C VAL A 352 23.00 10.01 17.26
N ASN A 353 22.08 9.06 17.04
CA ASN A 353 22.30 7.92 16.18
C ASN A 353 21.97 8.30 14.71
N PRO A 354 22.98 8.39 13.82
CA PRO A 354 22.77 8.80 12.42
C PRO A 354 21.93 7.78 11.62
N GLN A 355 21.83 6.53 12.05
CA GLN A 355 21.02 5.50 11.37
C GLN A 355 19.51 5.63 11.64
N LEU A 356 19.13 6.39 12.67
CA LEU A 356 17.73 6.68 13.02
C LEU A 356 17.33 8.12 12.71
N CYS A 357 18.29 9.05 12.73
CA CYS A 357 18.03 10.47 12.52
C CYS A 357 17.58 10.77 11.08
N VAL A 358 16.40 11.36 10.92
CA VAL A 358 15.87 11.81 9.62
C VAL A 358 16.08 13.31 9.36
N SER A 359 16.89 13.99 10.18
CA SER A 359 17.17 15.43 10.07
C SER A 359 15.92 16.32 10.11
N CYS A 360 14.95 15.99 10.97
CA CYS A 360 13.70 16.77 11.08
C CYS A 360 13.85 18.11 11.82
N GLY A 361 14.95 18.32 12.55
CA GLY A 361 15.25 19.55 13.27
C GLY A 361 14.39 19.83 14.52
N ILE A 362 13.53 18.91 14.96
CA ILE A 362 12.74 19.09 16.19
C ILE A 362 13.66 19.28 17.41
N CYS A 363 14.78 18.55 17.46
CA CYS A 363 15.71 18.63 18.58
C CYS A 363 16.31 20.03 18.78
N SER A 364 16.51 20.81 17.72
CA SER A 364 17.02 22.18 17.86
C SER A 364 15.97 23.14 18.41
N ALA A 365 14.69 22.84 18.18
CA ALA A 365 13.58 23.54 18.80
C ALA A 365 13.38 23.13 20.27
N SER A 366 13.76 21.91 20.63
CA SER A 366 13.59 21.31 21.97
C SER A 366 14.80 21.49 22.89
N CYS A 367 15.86 22.17 22.45
CA CYS A 367 17.08 22.39 23.23
C CYS A 367 17.23 23.86 23.58
N ASP A 368 17.08 24.20 24.86
CA ASP A 368 17.13 25.58 25.34
C ASP A 368 18.52 26.22 25.14
N ASP A 369 19.58 25.42 25.32
CA ASP A 369 20.99 25.83 25.12
C ASP A 369 21.43 25.80 23.65
N LEU A 370 20.53 25.42 22.73
CA LEU A 370 20.77 25.37 21.29
C LEU A 370 21.95 24.45 20.87
N ALA A 371 22.32 23.50 21.73
CA ALA A 371 23.48 22.62 21.59
C ALA A 371 23.29 21.43 20.62
N ILE A 372 22.09 21.24 20.05
CA ILE A 372 21.79 20.09 19.18
C ILE A 372 20.93 20.51 17.99
N GLY A 373 21.21 19.95 16.81
CA GLY A 373 20.42 20.24 15.62
C GLY A 373 21.11 19.79 14.34
N PRO A 374 20.41 19.78 13.19
CA PRO A 374 21.07 19.68 11.89
C PRO A 374 21.83 20.99 11.59
N PRO A 375 22.89 20.96 10.75
CA PRO A 375 23.77 22.11 10.51
C PRO A 375 23.07 23.44 10.16
N HIS A 376 21.92 23.38 9.49
CA HIS A 376 21.17 24.56 9.03
C HIS A 376 19.97 24.94 9.91
N SER A 377 19.72 24.23 11.01
CA SER A 377 18.56 24.51 11.89
C SER A 377 18.91 24.60 13.37
N VAL A 378 20.20 24.59 13.72
CA VAL A 378 20.69 24.93 15.06
C VAL A 378 20.21 26.32 15.47
N GLY A 379 20.01 26.53 16.77
CA GLY A 379 19.43 27.79 17.25
C GLY A 379 20.28 29.02 16.91
N SER A 380 21.62 28.89 16.85
CA SER A 380 22.51 29.97 16.42
C SER A 380 22.23 30.45 14.99
N ALA A 381 21.92 29.53 14.07
CA ALA A 381 21.51 29.89 12.72
C ALA A 381 20.16 30.62 12.68
N GLN A 382 19.21 30.25 13.56
CA GLN A 382 17.93 30.94 13.69
C GLN A 382 18.10 32.35 14.28
N GLN A 383 19.00 32.52 15.25
CA GLN A 383 19.33 33.83 15.83
C GLN A 383 19.92 34.76 14.76
N LEU A 384 20.85 34.27 13.93
CA LEU A 384 21.39 35.04 12.82
C LEU A 384 20.31 35.43 11.80
N ALA A 385 19.42 34.49 11.43
CA ALA A 385 18.32 34.77 10.52
C ALA A 385 17.35 35.83 11.08
N LEU A 386 17.09 35.80 12.39
CA LEU A 386 16.28 36.81 13.06
C LEU A 386 16.96 38.19 13.07
N GLN A 387 18.26 38.26 13.32
CA GLN A 387 19.02 39.52 13.23
C GLN A 387 18.97 40.10 11.82
N GLN A 388 19.17 39.27 10.80
CA GLN A 388 19.06 39.68 9.40
C GLN A 388 17.66 40.19 9.07
N PHE A 389 16.62 39.49 9.54
CA PHE A 389 15.24 39.89 9.36
C PHE A 389 14.95 41.25 10.02
N ASN A 390 15.33 41.43 11.30
CA ASN A 390 15.12 42.69 12.02
C ASN A 390 15.85 43.87 11.35
N ASN A 391 17.01 43.63 10.74
CA ASN A 391 17.74 44.64 9.97
C ASN A 391 17.11 44.95 8.60
N SER A 392 16.32 44.03 8.04
CA SER A 392 15.69 44.17 6.72
C SER A 392 14.33 44.85 6.73
N ILE A 393 13.70 44.98 7.90
CA ILE A 393 12.38 45.57 8.05
C ILE A 393 12.47 46.96 8.67
N GLU A 394 11.52 47.84 8.33
CA GLU A 394 11.39 49.14 9.00
C GLU A 394 11.07 48.96 10.50
N PRO A 395 11.20 49.99 11.35
CA PRO A 395 10.68 49.89 12.71
C PRO A 395 9.19 49.51 12.71
N MET A 396 8.79 48.60 13.63
CA MET A 396 7.39 48.18 13.79
C MET A 396 6.73 49.00 14.89
N VAL A 397 5.43 49.26 14.76
CA VAL A 397 4.63 49.80 15.85
C VAL A 397 4.07 48.67 16.73
N SER A 398 3.68 49.02 17.96
CA SER A 398 3.20 48.06 18.97
C SER A 398 1.92 47.32 18.58
N THR A 399 1.27 47.68 17.48
CA THR A 399 0.06 47.03 16.94
C THR A 399 0.33 46.12 15.75
N ASP A 400 1.54 46.14 15.19
CA ASP A 400 1.86 45.37 13.99
C ASP A 400 1.95 43.87 14.29
N VAL A 401 1.68 43.04 13.30
CA VAL A 401 1.71 41.58 13.43
C VAL A 401 2.81 40.97 12.56
N ILE A 402 3.60 40.07 13.13
CA ILE A 402 4.52 39.22 12.37
C ILE A 402 3.84 37.88 12.09
N ALA A 403 3.71 37.53 10.82
CA ALA A 403 3.17 36.26 10.36
C ALA A 403 4.31 35.29 9.98
N ILE A 404 4.38 34.15 10.66
CA ILE A 404 5.27 33.03 10.34
C ILE A 404 4.45 32.00 9.56
N VAL A 405 4.94 31.53 8.41
CA VAL A 405 4.27 30.49 7.62
C VAL A 405 5.20 29.32 7.34
N CYS A 406 4.72 28.10 7.55
CA CYS A 406 5.48 26.90 7.21
C CYS A 406 5.54 26.70 5.68
N GLU A 407 6.73 26.68 5.09
CA GLU A 407 6.90 26.46 3.63
C GLU A 407 6.48 25.06 3.18
N HIS A 408 6.47 24.09 4.10
CA HIS A 408 5.97 22.75 3.81
C HIS A 408 4.43 22.66 3.75
N ASN A 409 3.69 23.75 3.97
CA ASN A 409 2.25 23.83 3.73
C ASN A 409 1.99 24.28 2.28
N PRO A 410 1.59 23.39 1.35
CA PRO A 410 1.61 23.66 -0.09
C PRO A 410 0.74 24.86 -0.49
N GLY A 411 1.37 25.95 -0.92
CA GLY A 411 0.70 27.17 -1.36
C GLY A 411 0.36 28.18 -0.25
N ALA A 412 0.63 27.87 1.03
CA ALA A 412 0.34 28.79 2.14
C ALA A 412 1.15 30.09 2.03
N ARG A 413 2.47 30.00 1.78
CA ARG A 413 3.35 31.17 1.60
C ARG A 413 2.85 32.13 0.53
N ARG A 414 2.53 31.61 -0.66
CA ARG A 414 1.97 32.40 -1.78
C ARG A 414 0.65 33.08 -1.41
N HIS A 415 -0.20 32.43 -0.62
CA HIS A 415 -1.44 33.05 -0.15
C HIS A 415 -1.18 34.16 0.86
N LEU A 416 -0.24 33.96 1.80
CA LEU A 416 0.12 34.96 2.79
C LEU A 416 0.79 36.19 2.14
N GLU A 417 1.67 36.00 1.17
CA GLU A 417 2.30 37.10 0.41
C GLU A 417 1.26 38.01 -0.26
N ARG A 418 0.21 37.43 -0.87
CA ARG A 418 -0.90 38.23 -1.44
C ARG A 418 -1.74 38.93 -0.38
N TYR A 419 -1.90 38.33 0.79
CA TYR A 419 -2.64 38.95 1.88
C TYR A 419 -1.86 40.16 2.42
N VAL A 420 -0.55 40.00 2.64
CA VAL A 420 0.36 41.04 3.15
C VAL A 420 0.50 42.20 2.17
N ALA A 421 0.46 41.93 0.86
CA ALA A 421 0.46 42.99 -0.15
C ALA A 421 -0.69 44.02 -0.01
N ASN A 422 -1.76 43.70 0.73
CA ASN A 422 -2.88 44.60 1.01
C ASN A 422 -2.95 45.04 2.49
N HIS A 423 -1.97 44.68 3.31
CA HIS A 423 -1.97 44.91 4.76
C HIS A 423 -0.57 45.29 5.24
N GLU A 424 -0.29 46.60 5.31
CA GLU A 424 1.02 47.15 5.68
C GLU A 424 1.42 46.85 7.15
N ASP A 425 0.45 46.59 8.01
CA ASP A 425 0.63 46.23 9.43
C ASP A 425 0.97 44.76 9.65
N VAL A 426 1.18 43.98 8.59
CA VAL A 426 1.53 42.55 8.67
C VAL A 426 2.83 42.28 7.92
N ARG A 427 3.79 41.62 8.57
CA ARG A 427 5.10 41.29 7.96
C ARG A 427 5.36 39.80 8.01
N ILE A 428 6.01 39.25 6.98
CA ILE A 428 6.30 37.81 6.91
C ILE A 428 7.69 37.54 7.45
N TYR A 429 7.78 36.73 8.49
CA TYR A 429 9.07 36.17 8.91
C TYR A 429 9.34 34.86 8.14
N PRO A 430 10.39 34.80 7.30
CA PRO A 430 10.67 33.63 6.48
C PRO A 430 11.15 32.46 7.35
N MET A 431 10.55 31.29 7.17
CA MET A 431 10.94 30.06 7.87
C MET A 431 10.57 28.81 7.07
N GLY A 432 11.52 27.91 6.89
CA GLY A 432 11.28 26.64 6.19
C GLY A 432 10.27 25.72 6.91
N CYS A 433 10.48 25.49 8.21
CA CYS A 433 9.63 24.58 8.99
C CYS A 433 9.36 25.11 10.39
N ILE A 434 8.09 25.32 10.74
CA ILE A 434 7.71 25.75 12.10
C ILE A 434 8.00 24.68 13.17
N GLY A 435 8.23 23.43 12.76
CA GLY A 435 8.64 22.36 13.67
C GLY A 435 10.03 22.56 14.27
N THR A 436 10.88 23.38 13.63
CA THR A 436 12.20 23.75 14.14
C THR A 436 12.20 25.07 14.89
N LEU A 437 11.07 25.78 14.95
CA LEU A 437 10.96 27.10 15.56
C LEU A 437 11.24 27.03 17.06
N HIS A 438 12.30 27.72 17.50
CA HIS A 438 12.65 27.87 18.92
C HIS A 438 11.78 28.94 19.59
N THR A 439 11.43 28.75 20.87
CA THR A 439 10.57 29.71 21.60
C THR A 439 11.24 31.06 21.81
N GLN A 440 12.57 31.11 21.96
CA GLN A 440 13.31 32.38 22.06
C GLN A 440 13.10 33.29 20.83
N ILE A 441 12.95 32.71 19.63
CA ILE A 441 12.67 33.48 18.41
C ILE A 441 11.29 34.14 18.51
N LEU A 442 10.28 33.42 19.03
CA LEU A 442 8.95 33.99 19.28
C LEU A 442 9.01 35.15 20.29
N GLU A 443 9.77 34.98 21.38
CA GLU A 443 9.90 36.00 22.42
C GLU A 443 10.60 37.27 21.91
N GLN A 444 11.67 37.11 21.13
CA GLN A 444 12.39 38.24 20.55
C GLN A 444 11.56 38.97 19.49
N LEU A 445 10.80 38.25 18.65
CA LEU A 445 9.85 38.86 17.73
C LEU A 445 8.77 39.65 18.48
N LEU A 446 8.25 39.11 19.58
CA LEU A 446 7.27 39.81 20.42
C LEU A 446 7.83 41.01 21.17
N ALA A 447 9.16 41.16 21.25
CA ALA A 447 9.76 42.39 21.76
C ALA A 447 9.65 43.55 20.76
N THR A 448 9.47 43.25 19.47
CA THR A 448 9.45 44.26 18.39
C THR A 448 8.08 44.49 17.75
N CYS A 449 7.12 43.59 17.90
CA CYS A 449 5.78 43.70 17.29
C CYS A 449 4.64 43.56 18.30
N GLY A 450 3.41 43.88 17.90
CA GLY A 450 2.21 43.69 18.72
C GLY A 450 1.79 42.24 18.91
N GLY A 451 1.99 41.39 17.91
CA GLY A 451 1.68 39.97 18.01
C GLY A 451 2.33 39.10 16.94
N VAL A 452 2.44 37.81 17.22
CA VAL A 452 2.99 36.82 16.30
C VAL A 452 1.92 35.79 15.93
N PHE A 453 1.65 35.69 14.63
CA PHE A 453 0.71 34.76 14.03
C PHE A 453 1.46 33.61 13.35
N VAL A 454 1.21 32.36 13.72
CA VAL A 454 1.90 31.20 13.14
C VAL A 454 0.94 30.36 12.31
N TRP A 455 1.19 30.24 11.01
CA TRP A 455 0.46 29.35 10.10
C TRP A 455 1.25 28.07 9.83
N GLY A 456 0.78 26.96 10.42
CA GLY A 456 1.41 25.65 10.34
C GLY A 456 0.85 24.72 9.25
N CYS A 457 1.51 23.58 9.04
CA CYS A 457 0.91 22.46 8.32
C CYS A 457 -0.31 21.92 9.06
N PRO A 458 -1.28 21.31 8.37
CA PRO A 458 -2.35 20.55 9.02
C PRO A 458 -1.83 19.52 10.01
N THR A 459 -2.52 19.37 11.13
CA THR A 459 -2.22 18.30 12.10
C THR A 459 -2.20 16.94 11.41
N ARG A 460 -1.17 16.13 11.69
CA ARG A 460 -0.91 14.81 11.06
C ARG A 460 -0.57 14.82 9.56
N ASN A 461 -0.62 15.95 8.86
CA ASN A 461 0.05 16.13 7.57
C ASN A 461 1.38 16.89 7.68
N CYS A 462 1.92 17.02 8.90
CA CYS A 462 3.18 17.68 9.15
C CYS A 462 4.35 16.86 8.57
N LEU A 463 5.27 17.52 7.87
CA LEU A 463 6.47 16.88 7.31
C LEU A 463 7.31 16.23 8.42
N THR A 464 7.53 16.94 9.53
CA THR A 464 8.29 16.49 10.70
C THR A 464 7.46 15.66 11.68
N ARG A 465 6.25 15.24 11.28
CA ARG A 465 5.29 14.42 12.05
C ARG A 465 4.69 15.13 13.27
N GLU A 466 5.52 15.54 14.23
CA GLU A 466 5.10 16.11 15.53
C GLU A 466 5.44 17.60 15.69
N GLY A 467 6.11 18.24 14.73
CA GLY A 467 6.62 19.61 14.89
C GLY A 467 5.57 20.66 15.27
N VAL A 468 4.38 20.61 14.65
CA VAL A 468 3.27 21.54 14.97
C VAL A 468 2.72 21.29 16.37
N GLU A 469 2.61 20.02 16.78
CA GLU A 469 2.08 19.62 18.08
C GLU A 469 3.07 19.99 19.20
N LEU A 470 4.37 19.76 18.98
CA LEU A 470 5.43 20.16 19.91
C LEU A 470 5.58 21.68 20.02
N LEU A 471 5.42 22.43 18.93
CA LEU A 471 5.37 23.90 18.99
C LEU A 471 4.17 24.35 19.84
N ASN A 472 2.98 23.81 19.61
CA ASN A 472 1.80 24.12 20.41
C ASN A 472 2.04 23.86 21.91
N LEU A 473 2.66 22.73 22.26
CA LEU A 473 2.98 22.38 23.64
C LEU A 473 3.99 23.34 24.29
N ARG A 474 5.02 23.77 23.55
CA ARG A 474 6.03 24.72 24.02
C ARG A 474 5.49 26.14 24.17
N THR A 475 4.59 26.55 23.29
CA THR A 475 3.98 27.89 23.33
C THR A 475 2.88 27.99 24.39
N PHE A 476 1.95 27.04 24.41
CA PHE A 476 0.72 27.18 25.21
C PHE A 476 0.69 26.31 26.47
N HIS A 477 1.37 25.16 26.49
CA HIS A 477 1.21 24.12 27.51
C HIS A 477 2.44 23.86 28.40
N LYS A 478 3.34 24.85 28.55
CA LYS A 478 4.49 24.81 29.47
C LYS A 478 5.47 23.64 29.24
N ARG A 479 5.56 23.11 28.02
CA ARG A 479 6.61 22.14 27.65
C ARG A 479 7.93 22.89 27.45
N PRO A 480 9.06 22.47 28.07
CA PRO A 480 10.36 23.09 27.82
C PRO A 480 10.89 22.86 26.39
N PRO A 481 11.68 23.79 25.83
CA PRO A 481 11.76 25.18 26.25
C PRO A 481 10.40 25.84 26.01
N SER A 482 9.86 26.49 27.04
CA SER A 482 8.51 27.07 27.00
C SER A 482 8.59 28.58 26.84
N VAL A 483 7.63 29.17 26.13
CA VAL A 483 7.51 30.63 26.10
C VAL A 483 7.37 31.17 27.53
N SER A 484 8.15 32.19 27.84
CA SER A 484 8.23 32.87 29.13
C SER A 484 6.86 33.27 29.64
N ARG A 485 6.65 33.10 30.95
CA ARG A 485 5.40 33.50 31.62
C ARG A 485 5.13 35.01 31.57
N ARG A 486 6.16 35.82 31.28
CA ARG A 486 6.04 37.28 31.15
C ARG A 486 5.39 37.71 29.84
N ILE A 487 5.39 36.83 28.84
CA ILE A 487 4.76 37.10 27.56
C ILE A 487 3.25 36.90 27.67
N ASP A 488 2.48 37.91 27.29
CA ASP A 488 1.04 37.76 27.13
C ASP A 488 0.73 36.84 25.94
N LYS A 489 0.24 35.64 26.24
CA LYS A 489 -0.09 34.63 25.22
C LYS A 489 -1.23 35.04 24.29
N ARG A 490 -2.02 36.06 24.61
CA ARG A 490 -3.01 36.63 23.69
C ARG A 490 -2.36 37.24 22.45
N ARG A 491 -1.07 37.58 22.53
CA ARG A 491 -0.22 38.06 21.42
C ARG A 491 0.37 36.94 20.57
N LEU A 492 -0.06 35.69 20.77
CA LEU A 492 0.40 34.52 20.03
C LEU A 492 -0.79 33.69 19.55
N THR A 493 -0.76 33.27 18.30
CA THR A 493 -1.69 32.24 17.81
C THR A 493 -0.97 31.24 16.88
N LEU A 494 -1.45 30.00 16.89
CA LEU A 494 -0.99 28.92 16.02
C LEU A 494 -2.19 28.33 15.30
N GLU A 495 -2.18 28.45 13.97
CA GLU A 495 -3.28 28.05 13.10
C GLU A 495 -2.80 26.89 12.19
N PRO A 496 -3.01 25.62 12.59
CA PRO A 496 -2.53 24.44 11.87
C PRO A 496 -3.52 23.99 10.79
N TYR A 497 -3.77 24.85 9.81
CA TYR A 497 -4.75 24.64 8.74
C TYR A 497 -4.11 24.52 7.36
N SER A 498 -4.81 23.84 6.45
CA SER A 498 -4.37 23.72 5.06
C SER A 498 -4.43 25.07 4.34
N ALA A 499 -3.57 25.27 3.34
CA ALA A 499 -3.69 26.37 2.39
C ALA A 499 -5.06 26.44 1.70
N ALA A 500 -5.75 25.30 1.57
CA ALA A 500 -7.10 25.23 1.04
C ALA A 500 -8.13 26.01 1.87
N GLU A 501 -7.88 26.17 3.16
CA GLU A 501 -8.73 26.83 4.15
C GLU A 501 -8.30 28.29 4.41
N ARG A 502 -7.56 28.91 3.47
CA ARG A 502 -7.05 30.29 3.58
C ARG A 502 -8.10 31.32 4.02
N ARG A 503 -9.37 31.17 3.63
CA ARG A 503 -10.45 32.10 4.04
C ARG A 503 -10.65 32.08 5.56
N HIS A 504 -10.61 30.88 6.15
CA HIS A 504 -10.68 30.71 7.60
C HIS A 504 -9.42 31.26 8.27
N VAL A 505 -8.24 30.93 7.74
CA VAL A 505 -6.96 31.41 8.29
C VAL A 505 -6.86 32.94 8.26
N PHE A 506 -7.26 33.59 7.17
CA PHE A 506 -7.23 35.05 7.06
C PHE A 506 -8.30 35.70 7.93
N ALA A 507 -9.51 35.14 8.05
CA ALA A 507 -10.48 35.62 9.02
C ALA A 507 -9.94 35.52 10.47
N ARG A 508 -9.16 34.47 10.78
CA ARG A 508 -8.47 34.33 12.07
C ARG A 508 -7.32 35.32 12.24
N LEU A 509 -6.58 35.64 11.18
CA LEU A 509 -5.53 36.65 11.18
C LEU A 509 -6.11 38.06 11.36
N ASP A 510 -7.19 38.40 10.67
CA ASP A 510 -7.91 39.67 10.84
C ASP A 510 -8.43 39.83 12.27
N TRP A 511 -9.07 38.78 12.80
CA TRP A 511 -9.51 38.75 14.19
C TRP A 511 -8.35 38.92 15.18
N PHE A 512 -7.23 38.24 14.94
CA PHE A 512 -6.04 38.33 15.77
C PHE A 512 -5.41 39.73 15.74
N ARG A 513 -5.32 40.35 14.55
CA ARG A 513 -4.85 41.73 14.37
C ARG A 513 -5.70 42.72 15.15
N GLN A 514 -7.03 42.60 15.09
CA GLN A 514 -7.94 43.43 15.87
C GLN A 514 -7.77 43.22 17.37
N GLY A 515 -7.63 41.96 17.80
CA GLY A 515 -7.38 41.62 19.20
C GLY A 515 -6.07 42.21 19.73
N VAL A 516 -5.01 42.20 18.93
CA VAL A 516 -3.71 42.83 19.26
C VAL A 516 -3.83 44.34 19.41
N ARG A 517 -4.62 45.01 18.56
CA ARG A 517 -4.86 46.46 18.65
C ARG A 517 -5.67 46.85 19.89
N ASN A 518 -6.53 45.96 20.37
CA ASN A 518 -7.47 46.22 21.47
C ASN A 518 -7.06 45.52 22.78
N LEU A 519 -5.79 45.13 22.96
CA LEU A 519 -5.33 44.40 24.16
C LEU A 519 -5.62 45.11 25.48
N ASP A 520 -5.68 46.44 25.45
CA ASP A 520 -5.91 47.32 26.60
C ASP A 520 -7.40 47.54 26.91
N ASP A 521 -8.30 47.26 25.97
CA ASP A 521 -9.70 47.73 26.03
C ASP A 521 -10.67 46.69 26.65
N HIS A 522 -10.18 45.54 27.13
CA HIS A 522 -10.98 44.44 27.71
C HIS A 522 -12.22 43.99 26.90
N THR A 523 -12.37 44.45 25.66
CA THR A 523 -13.49 44.16 24.77
C THR A 523 -13.25 42.83 24.08
N ASP A 524 -14.10 41.84 24.39
CA ASP A 524 -14.06 40.54 23.74
C ASP A 524 -14.41 40.69 22.25
N VAL A 525 -13.40 40.64 21.37
CA VAL A 525 -13.62 40.54 19.93
C VAL A 525 -14.25 39.17 19.64
N VAL A 526 -15.51 39.15 19.22
CA VAL A 526 -16.20 37.90 18.86
C VAL A 526 -15.48 37.25 17.68
N GLY A 527 -14.96 36.04 17.89
CA GLY A 527 -14.28 35.26 16.85
C GLY A 527 -15.19 34.92 15.66
N PRO A 528 -14.63 34.72 14.45
CA PRO A 528 -15.41 34.38 13.28
C PRO A 528 -16.23 33.10 13.53
N GLN A 529 -17.56 33.22 13.52
CA GLN A 529 -18.47 32.08 13.64
C GLN A 529 -18.61 31.41 12.27
N SER A 530 -18.17 30.17 12.14
CA SER A 530 -18.45 29.37 10.95
C SER A 530 -19.87 28.81 11.01
N SER A 531 -20.63 28.92 9.91
CA SER A 531 -21.97 28.35 9.86
C SER A 531 -21.89 26.81 9.85
N ARG A 532 -22.30 26.19 10.96
CA ARG A 532 -22.21 24.73 11.13
C ARG A 532 -23.05 23.97 10.09
N VAL A 533 -24.19 24.53 9.68
CA VAL A 533 -25.16 23.91 8.75
C VAL A 533 -24.58 23.69 7.34
N SER A 534 -23.88 24.69 6.78
CA SER A 534 -23.25 24.58 5.45
C SER A 534 -22.15 23.50 5.43
N GLY A 535 -21.42 23.35 6.54
CA GLY A 535 -20.40 22.31 6.69
C GLY A 535 -20.96 20.89 6.66
N TYR A 536 -22.09 20.63 7.33
CA TYR A 536 -22.69 19.29 7.36
C TYR A 536 -23.20 18.83 6.00
N ILE A 537 -23.87 19.71 5.24
CA ILE A 537 -24.38 19.38 3.90
C ILE A 537 -23.22 19.02 2.96
N ARG A 538 -22.16 19.83 2.95
CA ARG A 538 -20.98 19.58 2.13
C ARG A 538 -20.29 18.25 2.50
N ASN A 539 -20.17 17.97 3.80
CA ASN A 539 -19.61 16.70 4.28
C ASN A 539 -20.46 15.51 3.83
N ALA A 540 -21.79 15.59 3.99
CA ALA A 540 -22.70 14.53 3.59
C ALA A 540 -22.64 14.27 2.08
N LEU A 541 -22.62 15.31 1.25
CA LEU A 541 -22.46 15.19 -0.20
C LEU A 541 -21.12 14.56 -0.58
N ALA A 542 -20.01 15.04 0.00
CA ALA A 542 -18.68 14.50 -0.28
C ALA A 542 -18.55 13.03 0.15
N SER A 543 -19.10 12.67 1.31
CA SER A 543 -19.19 11.28 1.76
C SER A 543 -20.07 10.43 0.84
N GLY A 544 -21.21 10.95 0.40
CA GLY A 544 -22.10 10.27 -0.55
C GLY A 544 -21.42 9.97 -1.88
N VAL A 545 -20.70 10.95 -2.45
CA VAL A 545 -19.91 10.74 -3.68
C VAL A 545 -18.82 9.69 -3.47
N LEU A 546 -18.11 9.71 -2.33
CA LEU A 546 -17.09 8.71 -2.02
C LEU A 546 -17.69 7.30 -1.91
N LEU A 547 -18.86 7.16 -1.28
CA LEU A 547 -19.57 5.88 -1.18
C LEU A 547 -20.03 5.39 -2.55
N LEU A 548 -20.57 6.27 -3.40
CA LEU A 548 -20.96 5.91 -4.77
C LEU A 548 -19.74 5.46 -5.58
N LEU A 549 -18.60 6.14 -5.45
CA LEU A 549 -17.36 5.74 -6.11
C LEU A 549 -16.88 4.38 -5.61
N ILE A 550 -16.84 4.14 -4.30
CA ILE A 550 -16.48 2.83 -3.76
C ILE A 550 -17.42 1.75 -4.31
N GLY A 551 -18.75 1.95 -4.18
CA GLY A 551 -19.74 1.00 -4.67
C GLY A 551 -19.64 0.68 -6.16
N ALA A 552 -19.37 1.70 -6.99
CA ALA A 552 -19.21 1.55 -8.44
C ALA A 552 -17.88 0.88 -8.81
N LEU A 553 -16.77 1.25 -8.17
CA LEU A 553 -15.46 0.67 -8.40
C LEU A 553 -15.41 -0.80 -7.94
N SER A 554 -16.24 -1.21 -6.98
CA SER A 554 -16.34 -2.61 -6.56
C SER A 554 -17.02 -3.54 -7.58
N ARG A 555 -17.54 -3.00 -8.70
CA ARG A 555 -18.30 -3.74 -9.74
C ARG A 555 -17.88 -3.32 -11.16
N MET A 556 -16.59 -3.42 -11.47
CA MET A 556 -16.12 -3.15 -12.82
C MET A 556 -16.44 -4.33 -13.75
N PRO A 557 -17.14 -4.13 -14.87
CA PRO A 557 -17.34 -5.19 -15.84
C PRO A 557 -16.00 -5.51 -16.53
N MET A 558 -15.66 -6.79 -16.63
CA MET A 558 -14.46 -7.28 -17.29
C MET A 558 -14.80 -8.53 -18.12
N GLY A 559 -14.14 -8.66 -19.27
CA GLY A 559 -14.30 -9.80 -20.18
C GLY A 559 -15.20 -9.47 -21.36
N GLU A 560 -15.31 -10.44 -22.26
CA GLU A 560 -16.15 -10.38 -23.45
C GLU A 560 -17.13 -11.56 -23.44
N ALA A 561 -18.26 -11.41 -24.13
CA ALA A 561 -19.19 -12.52 -24.28
C ALA A 561 -18.56 -13.61 -25.16
N PRO A 562 -18.47 -14.87 -24.71
CA PRO A 562 -17.85 -15.93 -25.50
C PRO A 562 -18.64 -16.16 -26.79
N THR A 563 -17.96 -16.07 -27.93
CA THR A 563 -18.56 -16.33 -29.26
C THR A 563 -18.40 -17.80 -29.69
N GLN A 564 -17.54 -18.53 -28.99
CA GLN A 564 -17.09 -19.89 -29.29
C GLN A 564 -17.29 -20.80 -28.06
N GLY A 565 -17.19 -22.11 -28.27
CA GLY A 565 -17.01 -23.10 -27.20
C GLY A 565 -15.56 -23.58 -27.17
N VAL A 566 -15.17 -24.30 -26.12
CA VAL A 566 -13.79 -24.81 -25.97
C VAL A 566 -13.83 -26.32 -25.80
N LEU A 567 -12.99 -27.03 -26.57
CA LEU A 567 -12.62 -28.41 -26.29
C LEU A 567 -11.34 -28.41 -25.47
N ARG A 568 -11.44 -28.79 -24.19
CA ARG A 568 -10.31 -28.89 -23.28
C ARG A 568 -9.84 -30.33 -23.22
N ILE A 569 -8.56 -30.60 -23.47
CA ILE A 569 -7.92 -31.89 -23.20
C ILE A 569 -7.18 -31.74 -21.88
N GLY A 570 -7.76 -32.28 -20.82
CA GLY A 570 -7.27 -32.12 -19.45
C GLY A 570 -7.23 -33.47 -18.74
N ALA A 571 -6.06 -34.07 -18.59
CA ALA A 571 -5.93 -35.40 -18.00
C ALA A 571 -4.60 -35.59 -17.25
N GLN A 572 -4.67 -36.35 -16.16
CA GLN A 572 -3.52 -36.95 -15.49
C GLN A 572 -3.54 -38.45 -15.76
N ILE A 573 -2.52 -38.95 -16.44
CA ILE A 573 -2.43 -40.36 -16.80
C ILE A 573 -1.30 -40.99 -15.97
N PRO A 574 -1.64 -41.77 -14.92
CA PRO A 574 -0.64 -42.41 -14.08
C PRO A 574 0.05 -43.56 -14.83
N GLY A 575 1.37 -43.67 -14.67
CA GLY A 575 2.11 -44.91 -14.94
C GLY A 575 1.98 -45.43 -16.37
N LEU A 576 2.43 -44.64 -17.35
CA LEU A 576 2.67 -45.12 -18.72
C LEU A 576 4.08 -45.72 -18.89
N GLU A 577 4.78 -46.00 -17.78
CA GLU A 577 6.04 -46.73 -17.76
C GLU A 577 5.82 -48.16 -18.25
N ILE A 578 6.66 -48.60 -19.17
CA ILE A 578 6.71 -49.98 -19.62
C ILE A 578 7.94 -50.65 -19.02
N GLU A 579 7.77 -51.91 -18.61
CA GLU A 579 8.87 -52.74 -18.13
C GLU A 579 9.32 -53.66 -19.27
N GLU A 580 10.53 -53.41 -19.77
CA GLU A 580 11.19 -54.28 -20.75
C GLU A 580 12.24 -55.12 -20.05
N CYS A 581 11.95 -56.42 -19.99
CA CYS A 581 12.84 -57.41 -19.41
C CYS A 581 13.65 -58.09 -20.50
N ARG A 582 14.97 -58.12 -20.33
CA ARG A 582 15.86 -58.98 -21.11
C ARG A 582 16.46 -60.06 -20.21
N GLU A 583 16.71 -61.23 -20.78
CA GLU A 583 17.44 -62.30 -20.10
C GLU A 583 18.94 -61.96 -20.10
N LEU A 584 19.58 -62.13 -18.95
CA LEU A 584 21.03 -61.91 -18.81
C LEU A 584 21.77 -63.20 -19.16
N ASP A 585 22.84 -63.08 -19.93
CA ASP A 585 23.71 -64.22 -20.23
C ASP A 585 24.41 -64.70 -18.94
N PRO A 586 24.76 -65.99 -18.78
CA PRO A 586 25.34 -66.51 -17.53
C PRO A 586 26.65 -65.82 -17.11
N GLU A 587 27.43 -65.28 -18.05
CA GLU A 587 28.63 -64.48 -17.75
C GLU A 587 28.26 -63.11 -17.14
N GLU A 588 27.27 -62.41 -17.69
CA GLU A 588 26.78 -61.13 -17.18
C GLU A 588 26.16 -61.30 -15.78
N LEU A 589 25.39 -62.38 -15.58
CA LEU A 589 24.78 -62.71 -14.30
C LEU A 589 25.82 -63.03 -13.22
N ALA A 590 26.93 -63.67 -13.57
CA ALA A 590 28.02 -63.97 -12.66
C ALA A 590 28.80 -62.72 -12.23
N ALA A 591 28.88 -61.70 -13.10
CA ALA A 591 29.53 -60.43 -12.82
C ALA A 591 28.74 -59.53 -11.83
N LEU A 592 27.43 -59.76 -11.69
CA LEU A 592 26.59 -59.02 -10.75
C LEU A 592 26.80 -59.48 -9.28
N PRO A 593 26.68 -58.58 -8.29
CA PRO A 593 26.70 -58.94 -6.88
C PRO A 593 25.62 -59.98 -6.53
N LEU A 594 25.90 -60.90 -5.60
CA LEU A 594 25.00 -62.01 -5.22
C LEU A 594 23.53 -61.62 -4.97
N HIS A 595 23.28 -60.42 -4.44
CA HIS A 595 21.93 -59.90 -4.14
C HIS A 595 21.20 -59.27 -5.35
N MET A 596 21.89 -59.12 -6.49
CA MET A 596 21.37 -58.56 -7.74
C MET A 596 21.37 -59.57 -8.90
N ARG A 597 21.77 -60.83 -8.66
CA ARG A 597 21.78 -61.91 -9.67
C ARG A 597 20.36 -62.42 -9.95
N ARG A 598 19.58 -61.64 -10.68
CA ARG A 598 18.28 -62.06 -11.23
C ARG A 598 18.49 -62.48 -12.68
N PRO A 599 17.92 -63.63 -13.12
CA PRO A 599 18.09 -64.11 -14.50
C PRO A 599 17.50 -63.16 -15.55
N THR A 600 16.64 -62.24 -15.13
CA THR A 600 16.06 -61.18 -15.95
C THR A 600 16.43 -59.80 -15.40
N GLU A 601 16.89 -58.93 -16.29
CA GLU A 601 17.07 -57.50 -16.03
C GLU A 601 15.91 -56.75 -16.67
N CYS A 602 15.10 -56.09 -15.85
CA CYS A 602 13.96 -55.32 -16.29
C CYS A 602 14.26 -53.83 -16.19
N ALA A 603 14.31 -53.15 -17.33
CA ALA A 603 14.43 -51.71 -17.40
C ALA A 603 13.03 -51.09 -17.47
N LYS A 604 12.77 -50.08 -16.64
CA LYS A 604 11.58 -49.25 -16.76
C LYS A 604 11.86 -48.14 -17.77
N ILE A 605 11.07 -48.10 -18.83
CA ILE A 605 11.16 -47.07 -19.87
C ILE A 605 9.92 -46.20 -19.76
N ALA A 606 10.11 -44.89 -19.69
CA ALA A 606 9.05 -43.89 -19.74
C ALA A 606 8.94 -43.38 -21.20
N PRO A 607 7.96 -43.84 -22.00
CA PRO A 607 7.86 -43.48 -23.41
C PRO A 607 7.51 -41.99 -23.59
N THR A 608 8.08 -41.35 -24.60
CA THR A 608 7.57 -40.06 -25.08
C THR A 608 6.27 -40.27 -25.87
N TYR A 609 5.24 -39.48 -25.57
CA TYR A 609 3.94 -39.54 -26.24
C TYR A 609 3.74 -38.38 -27.21
N VAL A 610 2.95 -38.61 -28.26
CA VAL A 610 2.50 -37.58 -29.20
C VAL A 610 0.97 -37.48 -29.08
N LEU A 611 0.49 -36.32 -28.65
CA LEU A 611 -0.93 -35.96 -28.68
C LEU A 611 -1.24 -35.36 -30.04
N THR A 612 -2.19 -35.95 -30.77
CA THR A 612 -2.75 -35.43 -32.00
C THR A 612 -4.24 -35.19 -31.81
N VAL A 613 -4.72 -33.99 -32.13
CA VAL A 613 -6.14 -33.64 -32.06
C VAL A 613 -6.59 -33.22 -33.44
N SER A 614 -7.59 -33.92 -33.97
CA SER A 614 -8.22 -33.58 -35.25
C SER A 614 -9.67 -33.19 -35.05
N VAL A 615 -10.10 -32.13 -35.73
CA VAL A 615 -11.47 -31.62 -35.73
C VAL A 615 -11.95 -31.59 -37.18
N ASP A 616 -13.08 -32.25 -37.46
CA ASP A 616 -13.66 -32.41 -38.80
C ASP A 616 -12.67 -32.93 -39.84
N GLY A 617 -11.78 -33.85 -39.41
CA GLY A 617 -10.76 -34.47 -40.24
C GLY A 617 -9.49 -33.63 -40.46
N SER A 618 -9.42 -32.41 -39.93
CA SER A 618 -8.23 -31.56 -39.98
C SER A 618 -7.46 -31.63 -38.67
N SER A 619 -6.14 -31.90 -38.71
CA SER A 619 -5.28 -31.87 -37.52
C SER A 619 -5.12 -30.43 -37.03
N VAL A 620 -5.60 -30.15 -35.82
CA VAL A 620 -5.58 -28.81 -35.20
C VAL A 620 -4.41 -28.67 -34.22
N LEU A 621 -4.03 -29.76 -33.56
CA LEU A 621 -2.94 -29.78 -32.59
C LEU A 621 -2.10 -31.05 -32.74
N GLN A 622 -0.78 -30.91 -32.76
CA GLN A 622 0.15 -32.01 -32.62
C GLN A 622 1.27 -31.59 -31.66
N ARG A 623 1.40 -32.29 -30.53
CA ARG A 623 2.37 -31.94 -29.48
C ARG A 623 3.01 -33.19 -28.90
N THR A 624 4.32 -33.13 -28.72
CA THR A 624 5.09 -34.15 -28.00
C THR A 624 5.04 -33.86 -26.50
N ILE A 625 4.76 -34.90 -25.72
CA ILE A 625 4.60 -34.85 -24.26
C ILE A 625 5.53 -35.89 -23.63
N ASP A 626 6.41 -35.39 -22.78
CA ASP A 626 7.35 -36.19 -22.01
C ASP A 626 6.86 -36.35 -20.56
N HIS A 627 7.31 -37.43 -19.93
CA HIS A 627 7.18 -37.60 -18.50
C HIS A 627 7.95 -36.51 -17.74
N THR A 628 7.40 -36.06 -16.62
CA THR A 628 8.02 -35.03 -15.77
C THR A 628 8.69 -35.67 -14.55
N GLY A 629 9.51 -34.90 -13.82
CA GLY A 629 10.27 -35.40 -12.68
C GLY A 629 11.73 -35.71 -13.01
N VAL A 630 12.59 -35.72 -11.99
CA VAL A 630 14.05 -35.93 -12.15
C VAL A 630 14.35 -37.33 -12.70
N HIS A 631 13.46 -38.29 -12.44
CA HIS A 631 13.58 -39.68 -12.89
C HIS A 631 12.48 -40.08 -13.89
N SER A 632 11.76 -39.11 -14.47
CA SER A 632 10.61 -39.36 -15.36
C SER A 632 9.52 -40.26 -14.73
N ASP A 633 9.41 -40.20 -13.40
CA ASP A 633 8.56 -41.03 -12.55
C ASP A 633 7.18 -40.40 -12.28
N ARG A 634 6.95 -39.18 -12.79
CA ARG A 634 5.67 -38.49 -12.61
C ARG A 634 4.66 -38.88 -13.69
N PRO A 635 3.35 -38.80 -13.38
CA PRO A 635 2.28 -38.98 -14.35
C PRO A 635 2.42 -38.09 -15.58
N LEU A 636 1.82 -38.53 -16.70
CA LEU A 636 1.72 -37.71 -17.89
C LEU A 636 0.61 -36.67 -17.69
N PHE A 637 0.90 -35.40 -17.97
CA PHE A 637 -0.04 -34.29 -17.82
C PHE A 637 -0.44 -33.73 -19.18
N LEU A 638 -1.74 -33.73 -19.46
CA LEU A 638 -2.34 -33.11 -20.63
C LEU A 638 -3.12 -31.88 -20.20
N GLU A 639 -2.86 -30.74 -20.83
CA GLU A 639 -3.59 -29.49 -20.62
C GLU A 639 -3.54 -28.66 -21.90
N GLU A 640 -4.57 -28.80 -22.73
CA GLU A 640 -4.70 -28.09 -24.02
C GLU A 640 -6.13 -27.59 -24.21
N ASP A 641 -6.29 -26.33 -24.63
CA ASP A 641 -7.59 -25.75 -24.96
C ASP A 641 -7.65 -25.48 -26.47
N ILE A 642 -8.72 -25.94 -27.12
CA ILE A 642 -8.98 -25.72 -28.55
C ILE A 642 -10.31 -25.00 -28.69
N ASP A 643 -10.27 -23.81 -29.28
CA ASP A 643 -11.48 -23.04 -29.56
C ASP A 643 -12.26 -23.64 -30.73
N LEU A 644 -13.55 -23.87 -30.53
CA LEU A 644 -14.47 -24.44 -31.51
C LEU A 644 -15.64 -23.48 -31.79
N VAL A 645 -15.99 -23.36 -33.06
CA VAL A 645 -17.17 -22.60 -33.48
C VAL A 645 -18.42 -23.33 -33.00
N PRO A 646 -19.53 -22.64 -32.66
CA PRO A 646 -20.76 -23.33 -32.28
C PRO A 646 -21.30 -24.17 -33.45
N GLY A 647 -21.57 -25.45 -33.20
CA GLY A 647 -21.94 -26.43 -34.23
C GLY A 647 -21.59 -27.86 -33.84
N SER A 648 -21.94 -28.81 -34.70
CA SER A 648 -21.58 -30.22 -34.52
C SER A 648 -20.21 -30.47 -35.15
N HIS A 649 -19.26 -30.95 -34.35
CA HIS A 649 -17.88 -31.20 -34.76
C HIS A 649 -17.48 -32.65 -34.50
N HIS A 650 -16.82 -33.29 -35.46
CA HIS A 650 -16.22 -34.61 -35.28
C HIS A 650 -14.81 -34.47 -34.71
N VAL A 651 -14.59 -34.96 -33.50
CA VAL A 651 -13.34 -34.81 -32.75
C VAL A 651 -12.64 -36.17 -32.62
N ASP A 652 -11.38 -36.23 -33.00
CA ASP A 652 -10.47 -37.38 -32.81
C ASP A 652 -9.27 -36.94 -31.97
N VAL A 653 -9.19 -37.40 -30.73
CA VAL A 653 -8.06 -37.19 -29.82
C VAL A 653 -7.27 -38.48 -29.75
N ASP A 654 -6.04 -38.49 -30.29
CA ASP A 654 -5.15 -39.65 -30.32
C ASP A 654 -3.86 -39.35 -29.52
N LEU A 655 -3.62 -40.15 -28.48
CA LEU A 655 -2.39 -40.12 -27.68
C LEU A 655 -1.67 -41.47 -27.85
N ARG A 656 -0.51 -41.42 -28.49
CA ARG A 656 0.28 -42.60 -28.86
C ARG A 656 1.77 -42.42 -28.56
N PRO A 657 2.52 -43.50 -28.30
CA PRO A 657 3.98 -43.40 -28.13
C PRO A 657 4.62 -42.92 -29.44
N GLN A 658 5.64 -42.06 -29.32
CA GLN A 658 6.42 -41.56 -30.45
C GLN A 658 7.22 -42.69 -31.12
N ASP A 659 7.80 -43.57 -30.29
CA ASP A 659 8.49 -44.75 -30.76
C ASP A 659 7.49 -45.88 -31.01
N ALA A 660 7.33 -46.22 -32.29
CA ALA A 660 6.41 -47.26 -32.73
C ALA A 660 6.88 -48.68 -32.34
N SER A 661 8.14 -48.86 -31.96
CA SER A 661 8.69 -50.16 -31.52
C SER A 661 8.22 -50.56 -30.12
N LEU A 662 7.73 -49.61 -29.32
CA LEU A 662 7.24 -49.84 -27.96
C LEU A 662 5.80 -50.39 -27.97
N GLU A 663 5.62 -51.64 -28.43
CA GLU A 663 4.30 -52.28 -28.59
C GLU A 663 3.51 -52.40 -27.27
N LYS A 664 4.20 -52.44 -26.13
CA LYS A 664 3.59 -52.53 -24.79
C LYS A 664 3.03 -51.19 -24.28
N ALA A 665 3.35 -50.07 -24.93
CA ALA A 665 2.94 -48.75 -24.49
C ALA A 665 1.44 -48.50 -24.79
N PRO A 666 0.63 -48.07 -23.81
CA PRO A 666 -0.81 -47.83 -24.00
C PRO A 666 -1.09 -46.78 -25.08
N ARG A 667 -1.97 -47.08 -26.03
CA ARG A 667 -2.54 -46.08 -26.95
C ARG A 667 -3.91 -45.67 -26.46
N LEU A 668 -4.15 -44.37 -26.35
CA LEU A 668 -5.42 -43.82 -25.89
C LEU A 668 -6.03 -42.97 -26.99
N GLN A 669 -7.19 -43.38 -27.49
CA GLN A 669 -7.90 -42.66 -28.54
C GLN A 669 -9.37 -42.44 -28.17
N LEU A 670 -9.88 -41.24 -28.48
CA LEU A 670 -11.30 -40.89 -28.37
C LEU A 670 -11.77 -40.30 -29.70
N LYS A 671 -12.72 -40.98 -30.34
CA LYS A 671 -13.46 -40.45 -31.50
C LYS A 671 -14.90 -40.21 -31.10
N THR A 672 -15.35 -38.96 -31.17
CA THR A 672 -16.71 -38.61 -30.80
C THR A 672 -17.20 -37.40 -31.59
N THR A 673 -18.52 -37.23 -31.62
CA THR A 673 -19.13 -36.00 -32.15
C THR A 673 -19.51 -35.13 -30.96
N VAL A 674 -19.16 -33.85 -31.02
CA VAL A 674 -19.45 -32.88 -29.96
C VAL A 674 -20.31 -31.77 -30.54
N ASP A 675 -21.51 -31.60 -30.00
CA ASP A 675 -22.36 -30.46 -30.30
C ASP A 675 -21.95 -29.29 -29.42
N VAL A 676 -21.15 -28.39 -30.00
CA VAL A 676 -20.51 -27.28 -29.31
C VAL A 676 -21.48 -26.11 -29.18
N GLU A 677 -21.74 -25.72 -27.94
CA GLU A 677 -22.49 -24.51 -27.59
C GLU A 677 -21.54 -23.35 -27.27
N ARG A 678 -22.03 -22.12 -27.46
CA ARG A 678 -21.30 -20.92 -27.03
C ARG A 678 -21.05 -20.98 -25.53
N SER A 679 -19.88 -20.52 -25.08
CA SER A 679 -19.49 -20.43 -23.66
C SER A 679 -19.33 -21.76 -22.92
N LYS A 680 -19.52 -22.92 -23.57
CA LYS A 680 -19.35 -24.23 -22.92
C LYS A 680 -17.95 -24.79 -23.16
N ILE A 681 -17.43 -25.46 -22.14
CA ILE A 681 -16.16 -26.16 -22.14
C ILE A 681 -16.45 -27.66 -22.10
N TYR A 682 -15.93 -28.39 -23.08
CA TYR A 682 -16.07 -29.84 -23.21
C TYR A 682 -14.74 -30.47 -22.86
N LEU A 683 -14.69 -31.24 -21.78
CA LEU A 683 -13.45 -31.80 -21.26
C LEU A 683 -13.24 -33.23 -21.75
N VAL A 684 -12.16 -33.46 -22.50
CA VAL A 684 -11.61 -34.80 -22.74
C VAL A 684 -10.66 -35.14 -21.61
N GLY A 685 -11.13 -35.99 -20.70
CA GLY A 685 -10.37 -36.44 -19.54
C GLY A 685 -9.99 -37.91 -19.61
N TYR A 686 -9.11 -38.35 -18.71
CA TYR A 686 -8.75 -39.77 -18.55
C TYR A 686 -9.60 -40.41 -17.45
N ASN A 687 -10.19 -41.56 -17.74
CA ASN A 687 -10.87 -42.37 -16.73
C ASN A 687 -9.96 -43.52 -16.29
N PRO A 688 -9.50 -43.53 -15.01
CA PRO A 688 -8.58 -44.55 -14.52
C PRO A 688 -9.21 -45.93 -14.37
N GLN A 689 -10.55 -46.04 -14.26
CA GLN A 689 -11.23 -47.33 -14.07
C GLN A 689 -11.20 -48.17 -15.35
N ASN A 690 -11.44 -47.54 -16.49
CA ASN A 690 -11.47 -48.21 -17.80
C ASN A 690 -10.22 -47.93 -18.65
N LYS A 691 -9.27 -47.15 -18.12
CA LYS A 691 -8.03 -46.73 -18.78
C LYS A 691 -8.28 -46.12 -20.18
N SER A 692 -9.34 -45.33 -20.34
CA SER A 692 -9.67 -44.69 -21.62
C SER A 692 -9.84 -43.18 -21.49
N LEU A 693 -9.73 -42.48 -22.61
CA LEU A 693 -10.21 -41.10 -22.72
C LEU A 693 -11.74 -41.08 -22.74
N GLN A 694 -12.33 -40.05 -22.12
CA GLN A 694 -13.78 -39.84 -22.04
C GLN A 694 -14.11 -38.36 -22.16
N LEU A 695 -15.21 -38.05 -22.84
CA LEU A 695 -15.76 -36.70 -22.90
C LEU A 695 -16.66 -36.44 -21.67
N ARG A 696 -16.44 -35.33 -20.99
CA ARG A 696 -17.28 -34.78 -19.93
C ARG A 696 -17.80 -33.41 -20.36
N ARG A 697 -19.03 -33.10 -19.95
CA ARG A 697 -19.73 -31.86 -20.27
C ARG A 697 -20.23 -31.21 -18.99
#